data_AF-A0A2D6MEB8-F1
#
_entry.id   AF-A0A2D6MEB8-F1
#
_cell.length_a   1.000
_cell.length_b   1.000
_cell.length_c   1.000
_cell.angle_alpha   90.00
_cell.angle_beta   90.00
_cell.angle_gamma   90.00
#
_symmetry.space_group_name_H-M   'P 1'
#
loop_
_entity.id
_entity.type
_entity.pdbx_description
1 polymer ?
#
loop_
_entity_poly.entity_id
_entity_poly.type
_entity_poly.pdbx_seq_one_letter_code
_entity_poly.pdbx_strand_id
1 'polypeptide(L)'
;MFRCAHFADVHFRGLTRHKEYRDVFSRSFVELRKLRPDVIFIGGDIVHSKTQGISPELIHILTWWFNSLAEIAPVHVILGNHDGLMLNEDRLDAITPILEALDNPDIHLFKESGTYDIGVDGYKWNVFSCFDVKGWDDVEPDPSCINIATFHGPVNGSLTDQDWEINGDSVSVDFFDKFDFAFLGDIHKRQYLTPKIAYPGSTIQQNYGETIEKGFLFWEIRNKDDFDSKFIPLKNEKSFRTYSWKGTVIDTLNQIPKYASGARFRIAHEGLNQVDFKQLQAELRETFSAEEVVSKDESKTFTGSDVVISTSVGEISRADLRSFKYQDRLMSDFVLRNKLPDETRDDLRALHKDIFHKCVQQADQQAHQWRLRKLTFDNMFGYGEDNIIDFDTLNGITGIFGKNRSGKSSIPGTLVYGLFNSSDRGTLKNLHIINSRKTFCRANVDVSIGSKMYRIERQTIKRTSRTGVVTAPTHLNLYALDDDGNVIVDSTEEQRRETEKVLRGLVGTVDDFLMTSFASQGDMNAFIREGATKRKAILTRFLDLQIFDTMLKMAKNEITELRGEMKSAPDRDWSTLINEQTDLLASHKQERAEIETELAELKEKRDQLKLQLISSPSDTVYTQQDIQTQIIHLQTLEERNSILSTAVLQTCEEMDVTRGKITKIDIICEQFPVKELKEETELQKDLANQVELTQSRLDLEQQRLQSQTKSAKKLDTVPCGDQFPKCPYIKDAHKSATEITGQKNVISSTRKELGAIKKNLERLRGKGLGEKLSKYEEMLKNAQHLRLKNSDLKLNLREFESDQQTIVGEISHGKELLRDMRLRSADEEKDAEIIKMRLDLKHLEKRISEIDAERLYLTEQISLSAAKQEELQTEKEKFGTLKDRWETYSLFSQAVDKRGIPLTILSLQLPRINAELTKILQGVVNFSIEIESRLDSNNLDIFIDYGDSKRIIECGSGMEKMISSLALRVALINICNAPRSDVLIIDEGFGTLDDKNIEACSRLLMSLKKYFSNILIISHVDAVKDIVDNVLDIQKIGKDAKIRHCE
;
A
#
# COMPACT_ATOMS: atom_id res chain seq x y z
N MET A 1 -19.17 70.89 -8.11
CA MET A 1 -17.89 70.18 -7.90
C MET A 1 -18.09 69.31 -6.68
N PHE A 2 -17.79 68.03 -6.83
CA PHE A 2 -17.96 67.00 -5.80
C PHE A 2 -16.59 66.41 -5.45
N ARG A 3 -16.27 66.39 -4.15
CA ARG A 3 -15.03 65.82 -3.62
C ARG A 3 -15.34 64.62 -2.75
N CYS A 4 -14.83 63.45 -3.14
CA CYS A 4 -15.12 62.20 -2.44
C CYS A 4 -13.85 61.47 -2.03
N ALA A 5 -13.77 61.05 -0.76
CA ALA A 5 -12.78 60.07 -0.33
C ALA A 5 -13.38 58.68 -0.44
N HIS A 6 -12.80 57.82 -1.28
CA HIS A 6 -13.29 56.47 -1.59
C HIS A 6 -12.39 55.41 -0.94
N PHE A 7 -12.94 54.76 0.09
CA PHE A 7 -12.37 53.62 0.81
C PHE A 7 -13.07 52.32 0.39
N ALA A 8 -12.35 51.20 0.40
CA ALA A 8 -12.93 49.86 0.32
C ALA A 8 -12.00 48.83 1.01
N ASP A 9 -12.50 47.61 1.19
CA ASP A 9 -11.76 46.40 1.59
C ASP A 9 -10.89 46.64 2.83
N VAL A 10 -11.52 47.15 3.89
CA VAL A 10 -10.86 47.53 5.14
C VAL A 10 -10.54 46.30 6.00
N HIS A 11 -11.48 45.35 6.05
CA HIS A 11 -11.41 44.10 6.80
C HIS A 11 -10.91 44.25 8.24
N PHE A 12 -11.64 44.98 9.08
CA PHE A 12 -11.41 44.95 10.53
C PHE A 12 -11.52 43.52 11.04
N ARG A 13 -10.45 43.04 11.69
CA ARG A 13 -10.42 41.69 12.29
C ARG A 13 -11.07 41.70 13.67
N GLY A 14 -11.73 40.60 14.04
CA GLY A 14 -12.41 40.48 15.33
C GLY A 14 -11.53 40.75 16.56
N LEU A 15 -10.39 40.07 16.69
CA LEU A 15 -9.60 40.08 17.94
C LEU A 15 -8.18 40.64 17.82
N THR A 16 -7.73 41.01 16.62
CA THR A 16 -6.31 41.32 16.37
C THR A 16 -6.13 42.55 15.51
N ARG A 17 -4.94 43.15 15.54
CA ARG A 17 -4.53 44.34 14.75
C ARG A 17 -5.27 45.65 15.07
N HIS A 18 -6.11 45.71 16.10
CA HIS A 18 -6.86 46.93 16.45
C HIS A 18 -5.98 48.15 16.70
N LYS A 19 -4.82 47.97 17.33
CA LYS A 19 -3.84 49.05 17.48
C LYS A 19 -3.31 49.54 16.13
N GLU A 20 -2.98 48.60 15.23
CA GLU A 20 -2.51 48.91 13.88
C GLU A 20 -3.57 49.68 13.08
N TYR A 21 -4.84 49.21 13.10
CA TYR A 21 -5.94 49.92 12.46
C TYR A 21 -6.10 51.34 13.03
N ARG A 22 -6.08 51.50 14.37
CA ARG A 22 -6.17 52.83 14.99
C ARG A 22 -5.05 53.75 14.55
N ASP A 23 -3.81 53.27 14.50
CA ASP A 23 -2.65 54.09 14.11
C ASP A 23 -2.76 54.53 12.64
N VAL A 24 -3.19 53.63 11.74
CA VAL A 24 -3.35 53.94 10.31
C VAL A 24 -4.54 54.88 10.06
N PHE A 25 -5.71 54.59 10.63
CA PHE A 25 -6.91 55.40 10.42
C PHE A 25 -6.85 56.75 11.14
N SER A 26 -6.16 56.86 12.27
CA SER A 26 -5.92 58.18 12.88
C SER A 26 -5.14 59.11 11.95
N ARG A 27 -4.22 58.57 11.14
CA ARG A 27 -3.49 59.33 10.11
C ARG A 27 -4.40 59.67 8.93
N SER A 28 -5.28 58.75 8.50
CA SER A 28 -6.23 59.07 7.43
C SER A 28 -7.16 60.22 7.82
N PHE A 29 -7.61 60.30 9.07
CA PHE A 29 -8.42 61.42 9.56
C PHE A 29 -7.70 62.77 9.46
N VAL A 30 -6.39 62.80 9.69
CA VAL A 30 -5.58 64.02 9.52
C VAL A 30 -5.53 64.45 8.05
N GLU A 31 -5.33 63.50 7.13
CA GLU A 31 -5.31 63.79 5.69
C GLU A 31 -6.70 64.21 5.18
N LEU A 32 -7.76 63.53 5.59
CA LEU A 32 -9.15 63.88 5.22
C LEU A 32 -9.51 65.31 5.65
N ARG A 33 -9.12 65.74 6.85
CA ARG A 33 -9.35 67.14 7.31
C ARG A 33 -8.61 68.18 6.45
N LYS A 34 -7.46 67.82 5.86
CA LYS A 34 -6.75 68.70 4.92
C LYS A 34 -7.45 68.77 3.56
N LEU A 35 -7.90 67.60 3.07
CA LEU A 35 -8.55 67.46 1.77
C LEU A 35 -9.97 68.06 1.73
N ARG A 36 -10.64 68.10 2.89
CA ARG A 36 -12.02 68.61 3.06
C ARG A 36 -12.99 67.96 2.04
N PRO A 37 -13.16 66.63 2.07
CA PRO A 37 -14.13 65.94 1.22
C PRO A 37 -15.54 66.47 1.51
N ASP A 38 -16.38 66.48 0.49
CA ASP A 38 -17.81 66.73 0.66
C ASP A 38 -18.52 65.45 1.16
N VAL A 39 -18.02 64.27 0.77
CA VAL A 39 -18.49 62.94 1.23
C VAL A 39 -17.33 61.95 1.42
N ILE A 40 -17.45 61.04 2.39
CA ILE A 40 -16.59 59.88 2.56
C ILE A 40 -17.38 58.63 2.17
N PHE A 41 -16.97 57.95 1.10
CA PHE A 41 -17.61 56.74 0.62
C PHE A 41 -16.83 55.48 1.04
N ILE A 42 -17.55 54.48 1.56
CA ILE A 42 -17.03 53.17 1.99
C ILE A 42 -17.67 52.08 1.12
N GLY A 43 -16.89 51.56 0.18
CA GLY A 43 -17.25 50.57 -0.82
C GLY A 43 -17.20 49.12 -0.34
N GLY A 44 -17.76 48.81 0.83
CA GLY A 44 -17.90 47.44 1.35
C GLY A 44 -16.63 46.79 1.92
N ASP A 45 -16.80 45.58 2.45
CA ASP A 45 -15.80 44.75 3.13
C ASP A 45 -15.13 45.44 4.32
N ILE A 46 -16.00 45.86 5.24
CA ILE A 46 -15.63 46.58 6.44
C ILE A 46 -15.07 45.62 7.48
N VAL A 47 -15.64 44.42 7.63
CA VAL A 47 -15.13 43.37 8.54
C VAL A 47 -14.43 42.25 7.78
N HIS A 48 -13.51 41.54 8.46
CA HIS A 48 -12.80 40.40 7.86
C HIS A 48 -13.68 39.15 7.75
N SER A 49 -14.63 38.98 8.68
CA SER A 49 -15.25 37.68 8.95
C SER A 49 -16.78 37.72 9.03
N LYS A 50 -17.49 38.18 7.99
CA LYS A 50 -18.97 38.10 7.88
C LYS A 50 -19.67 38.37 9.22
N THR A 51 -20.54 37.45 9.65
CA THR A 51 -21.24 37.56 10.94
C THR A 51 -20.53 36.84 12.10
N GLN A 52 -19.32 36.32 11.89
CA GLN A 52 -18.56 35.53 12.88
C GLN A 52 -17.40 36.35 13.44
N GLY A 53 -17.02 36.09 14.70
CA GLY A 53 -15.91 36.81 15.34
C GLY A 53 -16.23 38.28 15.71
N ILE A 54 -17.52 38.63 15.82
CA ILE A 54 -17.94 39.93 16.37
C ILE A 54 -17.60 39.98 17.86
N SER A 55 -16.54 40.72 18.18
CA SER A 55 -16.03 40.88 19.54
C SER A 55 -16.40 42.26 20.10
N PRO A 56 -16.38 42.43 21.44
CA PRO A 56 -16.49 43.75 22.05
C PRO A 56 -15.48 44.75 21.49
N GLU A 57 -14.26 44.29 21.20
CA GLU A 57 -13.19 45.12 20.67
C GLU A 57 -13.47 45.57 19.21
N LEU A 58 -14.06 44.69 18.39
CA LEU A 58 -14.45 45.02 17.02
C LEU A 58 -15.58 46.06 17.01
N ILE A 59 -16.60 45.86 17.84
CA ILE A 59 -17.69 46.85 17.99
C ILE A 59 -17.09 48.19 18.42
N HIS A 60 -16.22 48.18 19.42
CA HIS A 60 -15.61 49.40 19.94
C HIS A 60 -14.76 50.15 18.89
N ILE A 61 -13.96 49.44 18.06
CA ILE A 61 -13.16 50.10 17.03
C ILE A 61 -14.02 50.61 15.87
N LEU A 62 -15.07 49.89 15.46
CA LEU A 62 -15.99 50.34 14.43
C LEU A 62 -16.76 51.59 14.87
N THR A 63 -17.30 51.60 16.09
CA THR A 63 -17.94 52.79 16.69
C THR A 63 -17.02 54.00 16.68
N TRP A 64 -15.75 53.81 17.04
CA TRP A 64 -14.75 54.88 16.99
C TRP A 64 -14.49 55.35 15.56
N TRP A 65 -14.31 54.42 14.63
CA TRP A 65 -13.93 54.71 13.26
C TRP A 65 -15.02 55.47 12.52
N PHE A 66 -16.27 54.99 12.59
CA PHE A 66 -17.42 55.62 11.95
C PHE A 66 -17.68 57.03 12.48
N ASN A 67 -17.73 57.22 13.81
CA ASN A 67 -17.95 58.55 14.39
C ASN A 67 -16.81 59.52 14.05
N SER A 68 -15.56 59.05 14.04
CA SER A 68 -14.40 59.91 13.69
C SER A 68 -14.41 60.34 12.23
N LEU A 69 -14.96 59.52 11.31
CA LEU A 69 -15.16 59.90 9.91
C LEU A 69 -16.32 60.88 9.77
N ALA A 70 -17.45 60.63 10.44
CA ALA A 70 -18.64 61.49 10.42
C ALA A 70 -18.36 62.91 10.97
N GLU A 71 -17.44 63.05 11.93
CA GLU A 71 -16.95 64.36 12.39
C GLU A 71 -16.27 65.20 11.29
N ILE A 72 -15.85 64.58 10.18
CA ILE A 72 -15.12 65.24 9.09
C ILE A 72 -16.05 65.58 7.93
N ALA A 73 -16.85 64.62 7.48
CA ALA A 73 -17.83 64.75 6.39
C ALA A 73 -18.85 63.60 6.47
N PRO A 74 -20.04 63.72 5.85
CA PRO A 74 -21.01 62.64 5.77
C PRO A 74 -20.40 61.34 5.23
N VAL A 75 -20.70 60.23 5.90
CA VAL A 75 -20.15 58.90 5.60
C VAL A 75 -21.20 58.04 4.91
N HIS A 76 -20.92 57.64 3.69
CA HIS A 76 -21.82 56.89 2.83
C HIS A 76 -21.28 55.47 2.69
N VAL A 77 -22.09 54.48 3.03
CA VAL A 77 -21.66 53.08 3.20
C VAL A 77 -22.48 52.17 2.31
N ILE A 78 -21.81 51.28 1.59
CA ILE A 78 -22.41 50.06 1.03
C ILE A 78 -21.78 48.85 1.71
N LEU A 79 -22.50 47.72 1.69
CA LEU A 79 -22.01 46.46 2.26
C LEU A 79 -21.23 45.65 1.22
N GLY A 80 -20.20 44.94 1.67
CA GLY A 80 -19.47 43.98 0.86
C GLY A 80 -19.81 42.52 1.21
N ASN A 81 -19.25 41.60 0.43
CA ASN A 81 -19.52 40.15 0.60
C ASN A 81 -18.98 39.61 1.94
N HIS A 82 -18.01 40.29 2.56
CA HIS A 82 -17.49 39.97 3.90
C HIS A 82 -18.27 40.64 5.03
N ASP A 83 -19.26 41.50 4.78
CA ASP A 83 -20.04 42.15 5.84
C ASP A 83 -21.25 41.34 6.29
N GLY A 84 -21.68 40.34 5.50
CA GLY A 84 -22.85 39.52 5.81
C GLY A 84 -22.95 38.24 4.96
N LEU A 85 -24.09 37.55 5.04
CA LEU A 85 -24.33 36.30 4.32
C LEU A 85 -25.27 36.52 3.14
N MET A 86 -24.73 36.58 1.92
CA MET A 86 -25.52 36.91 0.72
C MET A 86 -26.53 35.82 0.32
N LEU A 87 -26.25 34.55 0.65
CA LEU A 87 -27.14 33.41 0.35
C LEU A 87 -28.29 33.22 1.36
N ASN A 88 -28.37 34.06 2.38
CA ASN A 88 -29.37 33.95 3.44
C ASN A 88 -29.95 35.33 3.77
N GLU A 89 -30.86 35.79 2.92
CA GLU A 89 -31.49 37.13 2.98
C GLU A 89 -32.14 37.44 4.36
N ASP A 90 -32.58 36.43 5.10
CA ASP A 90 -33.21 36.59 6.43
C ASP A 90 -32.20 36.89 7.57
N ARG A 91 -30.89 36.76 7.33
CA ARG A 91 -29.85 36.98 8.35
C ARG A 91 -29.36 38.43 8.32
N LEU A 92 -29.24 39.03 9.50
CA LEU A 92 -28.58 40.33 9.66
C LEU A 92 -27.09 40.25 9.28
N ASP A 93 -26.61 41.29 8.60
CA ASP A 93 -25.19 41.56 8.40
C ASP A 93 -24.55 42.15 9.67
N ALA A 94 -23.22 42.27 9.68
CA ALA A 94 -22.45 42.71 10.84
C ALA A 94 -22.50 44.23 11.07
N ILE A 95 -22.83 45.03 10.05
CA ILE A 95 -22.64 46.48 10.05
C ILE A 95 -23.95 47.21 10.35
N THR A 96 -25.04 46.82 9.70
CA THR A 96 -26.36 47.45 9.83
C THR A 96 -26.77 47.62 11.30
N PRO A 97 -26.72 46.57 12.16
CA PRO A 97 -27.12 46.72 13.57
C PRO A 97 -26.22 47.67 14.37
N ILE A 98 -24.94 47.79 13.98
CA ILE A 98 -24.00 48.71 14.63
C ILE A 98 -24.34 50.14 14.24
N LEU A 99 -24.58 50.41 12.96
CA LEU A 99 -24.91 51.76 12.48
C LEU A 99 -26.27 52.23 13.01
N GLU A 100 -27.28 51.36 13.03
CA GLU A 100 -28.58 51.64 13.65
C GLU A 100 -28.43 51.99 15.14
N ALA A 101 -27.54 51.28 15.85
CA ALA A 101 -27.29 51.56 17.27
C ALA A 101 -26.46 52.84 17.52
N LEU A 102 -25.66 53.29 16.54
CA LEU A 102 -24.93 54.56 16.62
C LEU A 102 -25.86 55.76 16.48
N ASP A 103 -26.96 55.62 15.73
CA ASP A 103 -27.99 56.65 15.50
C ASP A 103 -27.38 58.02 15.16
N ASN A 104 -26.43 58.03 14.22
CA ASN A 104 -25.72 59.23 13.79
C ASN A 104 -26.25 59.69 12.41
N PRO A 105 -26.83 60.91 12.30
CA PRO A 105 -27.46 61.37 11.06
C PRO A 105 -26.48 61.63 9.92
N ASP A 106 -25.19 61.77 10.20
CA ASP A 106 -24.14 61.98 9.20
C ASP A 106 -23.57 60.64 8.66
N ILE A 107 -24.17 59.50 9.04
CA ILE A 107 -23.80 58.18 8.51
C ILE A 107 -25.00 57.57 7.78
N HIS A 108 -24.81 57.30 6.48
CA HIS A 108 -25.84 56.78 5.59
C HIS A 108 -25.44 55.40 5.07
N LEU A 109 -26.27 54.39 5.35
CA LEU A 109 -26.11 53.04 4.83
C LEU A 109 -27.07 52.81 3.66
N PHE A 110 -26.54 52.44 2.50
CA PHE A 110 -27.31 52.06 1.32
C PHE A 110 -27.28 50.54 1.16
N LYS A 111 -28.25 49.87 1.78
CA LYS A 111 -28.35 48.41 1.77
C LYS A 111 -29.14 47.87 0.57
N GLU A 112 -30.13 48.62 0.11
CA GLU A 112 -30.97 48.27 -1.04
C GLU A 112 -30.36 48.84 -2.32
N SER A 113 -30.65 48.19 -3.45
CA SER A 113 -30.22 48.69 -4.76
C SER A 113 -31.14 49.84 -5.18
N GLY A 114 -30.56 50.91 -5.73
CA GLY A 114 -31.35 52.05 -6.21
C GLY A 114 -30.55 53.33 -6.44
N THR A 115 -31.28 54.41 -6.73
CA THR A 115 -30.71 55.73 -6.98
C THR A 115 -30.94 56.67 -5.80
N TYR A 116 -29.86 57.12 -5.16
CA TYR A 116 -29.88 57.86 -3.90
C TYR A 116 -29.23 59.25 -4.02
N ASP A 117 -29.66 60.18 -3.18
CA ASP A 117 -29.04 61.50 -3.04
C ASP A 117 -27.68 61.42 -2.33
N ILE A 118 -26.68 62.09 -2.90
CA ILE A 118 -25.34 62.21 -2.30
C ILE A 118 -25.30 63.31 -1.21
N GLY A 119 -26.31 64.20 -1.17
CA GLY A 119 -26.29 65.40 -0.32
C GLY A 119 -25.52 66.57 -0.92
N VAL A 120 -25.05 66.43 -2.17
CA VAL A 120 -24.45 67.50 -2.99
C VAL A 120 -25.25 67.67 -4.26
N ASP A 121 -25.75 68.87 -4.52
CA ASP A 121 -26.60 69.17 -5.66
C ASP A 121 -25.96 68.77 -6.99
N GLY A 122 -26.72 68.04 -7.82
CA GLY A 122 -26.32 67.61 -9.16
C GLY A 122 -25.54 66.29 -9.22
N TYR A 123 -25.46 65.52 -8.13
CA TYR A 123 -24.80 64.21 -8.09
C TYR A 123 -25.69 63.16 -7.41
N LYS A 124 -25.67 61.92 -7.93
CA LYS A 124 -26.47 60.79 -7.42
C LYS A 124 -25.61 59.53 -7.27
N TRP A 125 -25.89 58.76 -6.22
CA TRP A 125 -25.38 57.39 -6.08
C TRP A 125 -26.31 56.43 -6.81
N ASN A 126 -25.76 55.54 -7.62
CA ASN A 126 -26.48 54.44 -8.24
C ASN A 126 -25.93 53.14 -7.64
N VAL A 127 -26.60 52.67 -6.58
CA VAL A 127 -26.08 51.61 -5.72
C VAL A 127 -26.53 50.25 -6.26
N PHE A 128 -25.55 49.42 -6.61
CA PHE A 128 -25.74 48.00 -6.90
C PHE A 128 -25.35 47.20 -5.67
N SER A 129 -26.32 46.93 -4.81
CA SER A 129 -26.09 46.21 -3.56
C SER A 129 -25.92 44.71 -3.83
N CYS A 130 -24.89 44.12 -3.22
CA CYS A 130 -24.69 42.67 -3.26
C CYS A 130 -25.68 41.89 -2.37
N PHE A 131 -26.41 42.58 -1.49
CA PHE A 131 -27.50 42.03 -0.67
C PHE A 131 -28.88 42.21 -1.29
N ASP A 132 -28.98 42.91 -2.43
CA ASP A 132 -30.23 43.16 -3.14
C ASP A 132 -30.01 43.09 -4.66
N VAL A 133 -29.63 41.90 -5.14
CA VAL A 133 -29.39 41.65 -6.57
C VAL A 133 -30.70 41.74 -7.37
N LYS A 134 -31.84 41.43 -6.75
CA LYS A 134 -33.16 41.50 -7.39
C LYS A 134 -33.53 42.95 -7.74
N GLY A 135 -33.10 43.93 -6.94
CA GLY A 135 -33.29 45.35 -7.19
C GLY A 135 -32.31 45.98 -8.18
N TRP A 136 -31.40 45.23 -8.81
CA TRP A 136 -30.44 45.81 -9.77
C TRP A 136 -31.12 46.43 -10.99
N ASP A 137 -32.24 45.84 -11.43
CA ASP A 137 -33.02 46.36 -12.56
C ASP A 137 -33.68 47.71 -12.23
N ASP A 138 -33.82 48.06 -10.95
CA ASP A 138 -34.41 49.32 -10.49
C ASP A 138 -33.37 50.47 -10.41
N VAL A 139 -32.09 50.19 -10.68
CA VAL A 139 -31.01 51.19 -10.64
C VAL A 139 -30.94 51.98 -11.95
N GLU A 140 -31.68 53.09 -12.02
CA GLU A 140 -31.70 53.97 -13.20
C GLU A 140 -30.96 55.31 -12.97
N PRO A 141 -30.13 55.77 -13.93
CA PRO A 141 -29.44 57.06 -13.83
C PRO A 141 -30.41 58.24 -13.99
N ASP A 142 -30.20 59.31 -13.21
CA ASP A 142 -30.93 60.58 -13.35
C ASP A 142 -30.29 61.43 -14.46
N PRO A 143 -30.99 61.73 -15.57
CA PRO A 143 -30.42 62.48 -16.69
C PRO A 143 -29.98 63.91 -16.35
N SER A 144 -30.49 64.48 -15.25
CA SER A 144 -30.19 65.84 -14.80
C SER A 144 -28.95 65.94 -13.91
N CYS A 145 -28.43 64.79 -13.46
CA CYS A 145 -27.32 64.70 -12.51
C CYS A 145 -26.11 63.96 -13.09
N ILE A 146 -25.00 64.05 -12.38
CA ILE A 146 -23.84 63.18 -12.58
C ILE A 146 -24.06 61.91 -11.77
N ASN A 147 -24.07 60.77 -12.46
CA ASN A 147 -24.45 59.48 -11.90
C ASN A 147 -23.20 58.66 -11.59
N ILE A 148 -23.02 58.29 -10.31
CA ILE A 148 -21.88 57.51 -9.85
C ILE A 148 -22.38 56.14 -9.41
N ALA A 149 -22.09 55.13 -10.21
CA ALA A 149 -22.38 53.74 -9.87
C ALA A 149 -21.49 53.29 -8.71
N THR A 150 -22.05 52.55 -7.75
CA THR A 150 -21.28 51.91 -6.70
C THR A 150 -21.53 50.41 -6.74
N PHE A 151 -20.46 49.63 -6.74
CA PHE A 151 -20.56 48.18 -6.86
C PHE A 151 -19.46 47.49 -6.05
N HIS A 152 -19.84 46.47 -5.30
CA HIS A 152 -18.89 45.64 -4.55
C HIS A 152 -18.89 44.23 -5.12
N GLY A 153 -17.84 43.89 -5.86
CA GLY A 153 -17.68 42.61 -6.53
C GLY A 153 -16.65 42.65 -7.66
N PRO A 154 -16.31 41.48 -8.23
CA PRO A 154 -15.32 41.39 -9.29
C PRO A 154 -15.89 41.89 -10.63
N VAL A 155 -15.11 42.70 -11.34
CA VAL A 155 -15.39 43.14 -12.72
C VAL A 155 -14.40 42.48 -13.67
N ASN A 156 -14.87 41.96 -14.81
CA ASN A 156 -14.04 41.28 -15.80
C ASN A 156 -12.90 42.18 -16.29
N GLY A 157 -11.69 41.62 -16.41
CA GLY A 157 -10.47 42.35 -16.75
C GLY A 157 -9.77 43.01 -15.56
N SER A 158 -10.31 42.91 -14.34
CA SER A 158 -9.59 43.32 -13.14
C SER A 158 -8.48 42.33 -12.77
N LEU A 159 -7.40 42.85 -12.20
CA LEU A 159 -6.23 42.10 -11.76
C LEU A 159 -6.25 41.90 -10.24
N THR A 160 -6.03 40.67 -9.79
CA THR A 160 -5.75 40.37 -8.38
C THR A 160 -4.33 40.83 -7.98
N ASP A 161 -3.99 40.78 -6.68
CA ASP A 161 -2.64 41.12 -6.18
C ASP A 161 -1.52 40.25 -6.77
N GLN A 162 -1.84 39.09 -7.35
CA GLN A 162 -0.88 38.20 -8.03
C GLN A 162 -0.82 38.44 -9.55
N ASP A 163 -1.37 39.55 -10.04
CA ASP A 163 -1.48 39.88 -11.47
C ASP A 163 -2.30 38.87 -12.28
N TRP A 164 -3.12 38.05 -11.63
CA TRP A 164 -4.09 37.19 -12.31
C TRP A 164 -5.33 37.99 -12.65
N GLU A 165 -5.64 38.04 -13.95
CA GLU A 165 -6.84 38.60 -14.53
C GLU A 165 -8.10 37.75 -14.25
N ILE A 166 -9.13 38.41 -13.74
CA ILE A 166 -10.44 37.81 -13.49
C ILE A 166 -11.25 37.82 -14.79
N ASN A 167 -11.58 36.62 -15.27
CA ASN A 167 -12.37 36.38 -16.48
C ASN A 167 -13.39 35.26 -16.23
N GLY A 168 -14.69 35.52 -16.42
CA GLY A 168 -15.77 34.55 -16.19
C GLY A 168 -17.18 35.16 -16.24
N ASP A 169 -18.14 34.51 -15.57
CA ASP A 169 -19.56 34.93 -15.45
C ASP A 169 -19.79 36.19 -14.57
N SER A 170 -18.77 37.04 -14.40
CA SER A 170 -18.83 38.29 -13.63
C SER A 170 -19.26 39.48 -14.51
N VAL A 171 -19.55 40.61 -13.86
CA VAL A 171 -19.96 41.85 -14.53
C VAL A 171 -18.83 42.39 -15.42
N SER A 172 -19.13 42.80 -16.66
CA SER A 172 -18.17 43.43 -17.57
C SER A 172 -18.08 44.94 -17.35
N VAL A 173 -17.02 45.59 -17.84
CA VAL A 173 -16.87 47.06 -17.76
C VAL A 173 -18.06 47.78 -18.39
N ASP A 174 -18.56 47.27 -19.52
CA ASP A 174 -19.69 47.83 -20.27
C ASP A 174 -21.02 47.87 -19.48
N PHE A 175 -21.13 47.10 -18.38
CA PHE A 175 -22.27 47.18 -17.47
C PHE A 175 -22.48 48.60 -16.91
N PHE A 176 -21.39 49.34 -16.75
CA PHE A 176 -21.40 50.68 -16.18
C PHE A 176 -21.58 51.80 -17.22
N ASP A 177 -21.74 51.49 -18.52
CA ASP A 177 -21.78 52.46 -19.61
C ASP A 177 -22.91 53.50 -19.51
N LYS A 178 -23.99 53.16 -18.78
CA LYS A 178 -25.12 54.06 -18.53
C LYS A 178 -24.83 55.13 -17.46
N PHE A 179 -23.73 55.00 -16.73
CA PHE A 179 -23.35 55.87 -15.61
C PHE A 179 -22.10 56.67 -15.95
N ASP A 180 -21.88 57.80 -15.27
CA ASP A 180 -20.76 58.68 -15.58
C ASP A 180 -19.45 58.21 -14.94
N PHE A 181 -19.52 57.63 -13.74
CA PHE A 181 -18.39 57.10 -12.97
C PHE A 181 -18.79 55.79 -12.29
N ALA A 182 -17.83 54.95 -11.93
CA ALA A 182 -18.09 53.79 -11.08
C ALA A 182 -17.02 53.63 -9.98
N PHE A 183 -17.49 53.55 -8.74
CA PHE A 183 -16.68 53.36 -7.54
C PHE A 183 -16.84 51.91 -7.09
N LEU A 184 -15.73 51.16 -7.16
CA LEU A 184 -15.73 49.72 -6.97
C LEU A 184 -15.02 49.29 -5.66
N GLY A 185 -15.47 48.17 -5.08
CA GLY A 185 -14.79 47.43 -3.99
C GLY A 185 -14.83 45.91 -4.23
N ASP A 186 -14.10 45.11 -3.43
CA ASP A 186 -13.83 43.64 -3.50
C ASP A 186 -12.38 43.33 -3.95
N ILE A 187 -11.81 44.12 -4.86
CA ILE A 187 -10.46 43.88 -5.36
C ILE A 187 -9.42 44.68 -4.56
N HIS A 188 -8.60 43.96 -3.78
CA HIS A 188 -7.59 44.54 -2.89
C HIS A 188 -6.46 45.29 -3.63
N LYS A 189 -6.29 45.04 -4.92
CA LYS A 189 -5.31 45.74 -5.77
C LYS A 189 -5.91 47.03 -6.33
N ARG A 190 -5.29 48.16 -6.01
CA ARG A 190 -5.61 49.47 -6.58
C ARG A 190 -5.41 49.45 -8.09
N GLN A 191 -6.47 49.74 -8.85
CA GLN A 191 -6.42 49.77 -10.31
C GLN A 191 -7.54 50.60 -10.91
N TYR A 192 -7.30 51.10 -12.11
CA TYR A 192 -8.28 51.77 -12.95
C TYR A 192 -8.60 50.84 -14.13
N LEU A 193 -9.86 50.46 -14.28
CA LEU A 193 -10.33 49.75 -15.47
C LEU A 193 -10.54 50.74 -16.62
N THR A 194 -11.01 51.94 -16.26
CA THR A 194 -11.00 53.13 -17.09
C THR A 194 -10.63 54.33 -16.21
N PRO A 195 -10.33 55.52 -16.75
CA PRO A 195 -10.09 56.71 -15.93
C PRO A 195 -11.25 57.06 -14.97
N LYS A 196 -12.49 56.60 -15.25
CA LYS A 196 -13.70 56.88 -14.47
C LYS A 196 -14.19 55.69 -13.63
N ILE A 197 -13.55 54.52 -13.76
CA ILE A 197 -13.94 53.27 -13.11
C ILE A 197 -12.73 52.69 -12.39
N ALA A 198 -12.75 52.67 -11.07
CA ALA A 198 -11.58 52.25 -10.30
C ALA A 198 -11.91 51.50 -9.00
N TYR A 199 -11.00 50.58 -8.67
CA TYR A 199 -10.87 50.02 -7.33
C TYR A 199 -9.82 50.82 -6.56
N PRO A 200 -10.13 51.31 -5.35
CA PRO A 200 -9.14 51.96 -4.49
C PRO A 200 -8.14 50.93 -3.93
N GLY A 201 -8.52 49.64 -3.93
CA GLY A 201 -7.81 48.59 -3.25
C GLY A 201 -8.06 48.61 -1.75
N SER A 202 -7.48 47.63 -1.05
CA SER A 202 -7.57 47.57 0.40
C SER A 202 -6.94 48.80 1.04
N THR A 203 -7.62 49.35 2.04
CA THR A 203 -7.15 50.56 2.72
C THR A 203 -5.88 50.30 3.53
N ILE A 204 -5.74 49.07 4.03
CA ILE A 204 -4.60 48.58 4.78
C ILE A 204 -4.27 47.17 4.31
N GLN A 205 -2.99 46.86 4.24
CA GLN A 205 -2.49 45.57 3.76
C GLN A 205 -3.01 44.42 4.64
N GLN A 206 -3.59 43.36 4.07
CA GLN A 206 -4.08 42.22 4.85
C GLN A 206 -3.11 41.04 4.92
N ASN A 207 -2.25 40.87 3.90
CA ASN A 207 -1.33 39.73 3.80
C ASN A 207 -0.07 40.05 2.96
N TYR A 208 0.86 39.09 2.86
CA TYR A 208 2.13 39.23 2.13
C TYR A 208 2.02 39.21 0.59
N GLY A 209 0.85 38.89 0.04
CA GLY A 209 0.58 38.94 -1.41
C GLY A 209 0.23 40.34 -1.90
N GLU A 210 -0.32 41.19 -1.02
CA GLU A 210 -0.74 42.54 -1.34
C GLU A 210 0.41 43.53 -1.50
N THR A 211 0.19 44.57 -2.30
CA THR A 211 1.10 45.71 -2.42
C THR A 211 1.34 46.41 -1.07
N ILE A 212 2.56 46.93 -0.88
CA ILE A 212 2.93 47.62 0.38
C ILE A 212 2.21 48.97 0.49
N GLU A 213 2.10 49.69 -0.62
CA GLU A 213 1.42 50.98 -0.64
C GLU A 213 -0.11 50.75 -0.65
N LYS A 214 -0.78 51.24 0.40
CA LYS A 214 -2.22 51.10 0.66
C LYS A 214 -2.79 52.42 1.17
N GLY A 215 -4.09 52.66 1.00
CA GLY A 215 -4.68 53.98 1.23
C GLY A 215 -6.06 54.09 0.59
N PHE A 216 -6.43 55.29 0.15
CA PHE A 216 -7.75 55.55 -0.45
C PHE A 216 -7.63 56.43 -1.69
N LEU A 217 -8.66 56.43 -2.53
CA LEU A 217 -8.75 57.34 -3.68
C LEU A 217 -9.48 58.62 -3.28
N PHE A 218 -8.99 59.75 -3.74
CA PHE A 218 -9.62 61.05 -3.59
C PHE A 218 -10.04 61.58 -4.95
N TRP A 219 -11.34 61.70 -5.16
CA TRP A 219 -11.96 62.12 -6.40
C TRP A 219 -12.38 63.58 -6.32
N GLU A 220 -12.08 64.33 -7.37
CA GLU A 220 -12.52 65.72 -7.56
C GLU A 220 -13.28 65.81 -8.89
N ILE A 221 -14.61 65.69 -8.85
CA ILE A 221 -15.46 65.63 -10.03
C ILE A 221 -16.12 67.00 -10.23
N ARG A 222 -15.70 67.77 -11.22
CA ARG A 222 -16.29 69.08 -11.55
C ARG A 222 -17.46 68.92 -12.52
N ASN A 223 -17.30 68.05 -13.52
CA ASN A 223 -18.35 67.59 -14.42
C ASN A 223 -17.97 66.22 -15.06
N LYS A 224 -18.72 65.74 -16.06
CA LYS A 224 -18.50 64.45 -16.73
C LYS A 224 -17.13 64.33 -17.41
N ASP A 225 -16.55 65.43 -17.87
CA ASP A 225 -15.32 65.44 -18.68
C ASP A 225 -14.12 66.07 -17.94
N ASP A 226 -14.38 66.85 -16.90
CA ASP A 226 -13.36 67.48 -16.04
C ASP A 226 -13.42 66.91 -14.63
N PHE A 227 -12.49 65.99 -14.35
CA PHE A 227 -12.33 65.34 -13.06
C PHE A 227 -10.86 65.00 -12.79
N ASP A 228 -10.52 64.79 -11.53
CA ASP A 228 -9.22 64.26 -11.12
C ASP A 228 -9.41 63.15 -10.07
N SER A 229 -8.53 62.16 -10.07
CA SER A 229 -8.52 61.09 -9.07
C SER A 229 -7.10 60.83 -8.61
N LYS A 230 -6.86 61.07 -7.32
CA LYS A 230 -5.54 60.94 -6.69
C LYS A 230 -5.55 59.89 -5.63
N PHE A 231 -4.55 59.02 -5.63
CA PHE A 231 -4.36 58.10 -4.52
C PHE A 231 -3.64 58.77 -3.35
N ILE A 232 -4.17 58.59 -2.15
CA ILE A 232 -3.61 59.11 -0.90
C ILE A 232 -3.01 57.93 -0.11
N PRO A 233 -1.67 57.76 -0.10
CA PRO A 233 -1.02 56.67 0.61
C PRO A 233 -1.12 56.86 2.12
N LEU A 234 -1.42 55.78 2.83
CA LEU A 234 -1.40 55.73 4.28
C LEU A 234 -0.20 54.93 4.78
N LYS A 235 0.64 55.56 5.61
CA LYS A 235 1.80 54.90 6.19
C LYS A 235 1.36 53.85 7.21
N ASN A 236 1.72 52.59 6.96
CA ASN A 236 1.61 51.48 7.91
C ASN A 236 3.01 51.00 8.34
N GLU A 237 3.31 51.13 9.63
CA GLU A 237 4.59 50.69 10.21
C GLU A 237 4.65 49.16 10.37
N LYS A 238 3.49 48.50 10.52
CA LYS A 238 3.38 47.03 10.64
C LYS A 238 3.12 46.33 9.29
N SER A 239 3.62 46.91 8.20
CA SER A 239 3.48 46.35 6.84
C SER A 239 4.03 44.92 6.71
N PHE A 240 3.43 44.12 5.81
CA PHE A 240 3.91 42.80 5.39
C PHE A 240 4.95 42.96 4.28
N ARG A 241 6.19 42.55 4.54
CA ARG A 241 7.33 42.74 3.63
C ARG A 241 8.04 41.42 3.36
N THR A 242 8.38 41.19 2.09
CA THR A 242 9.14 40.01 1.66
C THR A 242 10.54 40.41 1.21
N TYR A 243 11.56 39.72 1.70
CA TYR A 243 12.96 39.90 1.30
C TYR A 243 13.59 38.55 1.00
N SER A 244 14.52 38.49 0.04
CA SER A 244 15.18 37.25 -0.33
C SER A 244 16.40 36.95 0.56
N TRP A 245 16.61 35.68 0.91
CA TRP A 245 17.81 35.21 1.59
C TRP A 245 19.04 35.44 0.71
N LYS A 246 20.10 36.02 1.28
CA LYS A 246 21.34 36.36 0.57
C LYS A 246 22.52 35.43 0.88
N GLY A 247 22.25 34.26 1.46
CA GLY A 247 23.28 33.28 1.80
C GLY A 247 23.88 33.45 3.19
N THR A 248 23.89 34.68 3.74
CA THR A 248 24.28 34.95 5.12
C THR A 248 23.28 35.86 5.83
N VAL A 249 23.28 35.81 7.17
CA VAL A 249 22.42 36.65 8.02
C VAL A 249 22.72 38.13 7.80
N ILE A 250 24.00 38.50 7.79
CA ILE A 250 24.47 39.87 7.65
C ILE A 250 24.04 40.44 6.29
N ASP A 251 24.25 39.70 5.20
CA ASP A 251 23.89 40.17 3.86
C ASP A 251 22.37 40.31 3.70
N THR A 252 21.61 39.41 4.36
CA THR A 252 20.15 39.46 4.36
C THR A 252 19.62 40.63 5.20
N LEU A 253 20.31 41.05 6.26
CA LEU A 253 19.96 42.24 7.04
C LEU A 253 20.32 43.54 6.31
N ASN A 254 21.45 43.56 5.60
CA ASN A 254 21.92 44.75 4.89
C ASN A 254 20.99 45.19 3.75
N GLN A 255 20.23 44.27 3.15
CA GLN A 255 19.24 44.63 2.14
C GLN A 255 17.97 45.28 2.74
N ILE A 256 17.76 45.14 4.05
CA ILE A 256 16.53 45.59 4.70
C ILE A 256 16.68 47.06 5.08
N PRO A 257 15.84 47.94 4.52
CA PRO A 257 15.94 49.36 4.81
C PRO A 257 15.50 49.67 6.24
N LYS A 258 16.17 50.63 6.88
CA LYS A 258 15.89 51.06 8.28
C LYS A 258 14.44 51.51 8.52
N TYR A 259 13.74 51.99 7.49
CA TYR A 259 12.34 52.39 7.60
C TYR A 259 11.36 51.21 7.70
N ALA A 260 11.83 49.96 7.52
CA ALA A 260 11.03 48.75 7.71
C ALA A 260 10.87 48.33 9.18
N SER A 261 11.32 49.17 10.12
CA SER A 261 11.16 48.92 11.55
C SER A 261 9.69 48.79 11.95
N GLY A 262 9.37 47.77 12.76
CA GLY A 262 8.00 47.41 13.16
C GLY A 262 7.23 46.52 12.17
N ALA A 263 7.82 46.22 11.01
CA ALA A 263 7.16 45.42 9.97
C ALA A 263 7.06 43.93 10.31
N ARG A 264 6.23 43.22 9.54
CA ARG A 264 6.18 41.76 9.48
C ARG A 264 7.05 41.29 8.31
N PHE A 265 8.02 40.44 8.58
CA PHE A 265 9.03 40.01 7.62
C PHE A 265 8.77 38.59 7.14
N ARG A 266 8.80 38.38 5.81
CA ARG A 266 8.85 37.07 5.17
C ARG A 266 10.18 36.93 4.43
N ILE A 267 10.97 35.93 4.79
CA ILE A 267 12.27 35.68 4.19
C ILE A 267 12.12 34.57 3.14
N ALA A 268 12.19 34.96 1.88
CA ALA A 268 12.11 34.05 0.74
C ALA A 268 13.48 33.42 0.48
N HIS A 269 13.62 32.09 0.45
CA HIS A 269 14.95 31.46 0.42
C HIS A 269 15.01 30.20 -0.42
N GLU A 270 16.18 29.88 -0.96
CA GLU A 270 16.51 28.54 -1.46
C GLU A 270 17.55 27.93 -0.50
N GLY A 271 17.15 26.95 0.31
CA GLY A 271 18.10 26.23 1.19
C GLY A 271 18.62 27.00 2.42
N LEU A 272 17.84 27.91 3.00
CA LEU A 272 18.17 28.53 4.30
C LEU A 272 18.14 27.48 5.41
N ASN A 273 19.25 27.32 6.13
CA ASN A 273 19.32 26.38 7.26
C ASN A 273 18.72 26.99 8.54
N GLN A 274 18.38 26.12 9.48
CA GLN A 274 17.67 26.48 10.71
C GLN A 274 18.49 27.37 11.66
N VAL A 275 19.82 27.27 11.64
CA VAL A 275 20.70 28.07 12.51
C VAL A 275 20.70 29.52 12.04
N ASP A 276 20.90 29.71 10.75
CA ASP A 276 20.92 31.02 10.10
C ASP A 276 19.55 31.71 10.20
N PHE A 277 18.45 30.97 10.04
CA PHE A 277 17.12 31.56 10.19
C PHE A 277 16.85 32.03 11.63
N LYS A 278 17.27 31.26 12.65
CA LYS A 278 17.13 31.68 14.05
C LYS A 278 17.93 32.92 14.37
N GLN A 279 19.17 32.99 13.88
CA GLN A 279 20.00 34.18 14.05
C GLN A 279 19.38 35.38 13.33
N LEU A 280 18.93 35.20 12.09
CA LEU A 280 18.24 36.26 11.33
C LEU A 280 16.97 36.74 12.04
N GLN A 281 16.17 35.83 12.60
CA GLN A 281 14.96 36.19 13.34
C GLN A 281 15.28 36.99 14.61
N ALA A 282 16.30 36.61 15.37
CA ALA A 282 16.75 37.34 16.55
C ALA A 282 17.21 38.76 16.18
N GLU A 283 18.05 38.87 15.16
CA GLU A 283 18.59 40.14 14.66
C GLU A 283 17.49 41.07 14.11
N LEU A 284 16.49 40.51 13.41
CA LEU A 284 15.34 41.28 12.91
C LEU A 284 14.46 41.80 14.06
N ARG A 285 14.29 41.02 15.13
CA ARG A 285 13.55 41.47 16.32
C ARG A 285 14.32 42.54 17.09
N GLU A 286 15.63 42.39 17.23
CA GLU A 286 16.46 43.34 17.96
C GLU A 286 16.67 44.64 17.19
N THR A 287 17.08 44.56 15.93
CA THR A 287 17.46 45.71 15.11
C THR A 287 16.25 46.44 14.51
N PHE A 288 15.21 45.71 14.10
CA PHE A 288 14.05 46.25 13.37
C PHE A 288 12.75 46.14 14.16
N SER A 289 12.76 45.71 15.43
CA SER A 289 11.54 45.53 16.24
C SER A 289 10.44 44.75 15.48
N ALA A 290 10.85 43.71 14.74
CA ALA A 290 9.96 42.93 13.89
C ALA A 290 8.76 42.39 14.67
N GLU A 291 7.54 42.70 14.20
CA GLU A 291 6.30 42.19 14.79
C GLU A 291 6.18 40.67 14.57
N GLU A 292 6.60 40.21 13.39
CA GLU A 292 6.56 38.81 12.98
C GLU A 292 7.70 38.55 11.98
N VAL A 293 8.27 37.35 12.04
CA VAL A 293 9.29 36.89 11.09
C VAL A 293 8.96 35.46 10.69
N VAL A 294 8.69 35.25 9.41
CA VAL A 294 8.41 33.95 8.80
C VAL A 294 9.37 33.69 7.64
N SER A 295 9.58 32.45 7.26
CA SER A 295 10.32 32.07 6.04
C SER A 295 9.37 31.54 4.96
N LYS A 296 9.80 31.62 3.71
CA LYS A 296 9.14 31.01 2.54
C LYS A 296 10.22 30.33 1.72
N ASP A 297 10.14 29.01 1.60
CA ASP A 297 11.04 28.30 0.71
C ASP A 297 10.63 28.58 -0.75
N GLU A 298 11.58 29.09 -1.53
CA GLU A 298 11.48 29.36 -2.96
C GLU A 298 12.21 28.32 -3.79
N SER A 299 12.75 27.25 -3.18
CA SER A 299 13.28 26.11 -3.92
C SER A 299 12.20 25.52 -4.82
N LYS A 300 12.21 25.99 -6.07
CA LYS A 300 11.34 25.68 -7.20
C LYS A 300 9.87 25.44 -6.83
N THR A 301 9.06 26.44 -7.11
CA THR A 301 7.67 26.27 -7.58
C THR A 301 7.69 25.23 -8.72
N PHE A 302 7.29 24.00 -8.43
CA PHE A 302 7.13 22.96 -9.43
C PHE A 302 5.92 23.32 -10.30
N THR A 303 6.18 24.02 -11.41
CA THR A 303 5.23 24.11 -12.53
C THR A 303 4.90 22.68 -12.96
N GLY A 304 3.61 22.34 -12.95
CA GLY A 304 3.10 20.98 -13.13
C GLY A 304 3.34 20.33 -14.50
N SER A 305 4.27 20.86 -15.30
CA SER A 305 4.69 20.32 -16.60
C SER A 305 6.07 19.67 -16.56
N ASP A 306 6.93 19.93 -15.57
CA ASP A 306 8.34 19.50 -15.59
C ASP A 306 8.75 18.65 -14.38
N VAL A 307 7.98 17.60 -14.05
CA VAL A 307 8.53 16.48 -13.26
C VAL A 307 9.26 15.51 -14.22
N VAL A 308 10.30 16.02 -14.86
CA VAL A 308 11.41 15.19 -15.35
C VAL A 308 12.47 15.24 -14.26
N ILE A 309 12.36 14.34 -13.29
CA ILE A 309 13.48 14.02 -12.41
C ILE A 309 14.42 13.15 -13.25
N SER A 310 15.34 13.79 -13.97
CA SER A 310 16.50 13.13 -14.56
C SER A 310 17.50 12.81 -13.45
N THR A 311 17.34 11.67 -12.80
CA THR A 311 18.50 11.00 -12.20
C THR A 311 19.28 10.30 -13.32
N SER A 312 20.51 9.89 -13.06
CA SER A 312 21.33 9.04 -13.93
C SER A 312 20.66 7.71 -14.36
N VAL A 313 19.42 7.46 -13.93
CA VAL A 313 18.60 6.26 -14.16
C VAL A 313 17.35 6.55 -15.03
N GLY A 314 17.11 7.80 -15.47
CA GLY A 314 16.13 8.17 -16.50
C GLY A 314 14.71 8.51 -16.03
N GLU A 315 13.91 9.03 -16.97
CA GLU A 315 12.52 9.46 -16.78
C GLU A 315 11.59 8.29 -16.43
N ILE A 316 10.82 8.45 -15.35
CA ILE A 316 9.78 7.50 -14.96
C ILE A 316 8.47 8.27 -14.88
N SER A 317 7.66 8.24 -15.95
CA SER A 317 6.22 8.54 -15.87
C SER A 317 5.54 7.53 -14.94
N ARG A 318 4.27 7.74 -14.58
CA ARG A 318 3.40 6.89 -13.75
C ARG A 318 3.48 5.40 -14.20
N ALA A 319 4.50 4.70 -13.73
CA ALA A 319 4.94 3.47 -14.36
C ALA A 319 4.12 2.31 -13.80
N ASP A 320 3.41 1.65 -14.70
CA ASP A 320 2.69 0.43 -14.41
C ASP A 320 3.67 -0.66 -13.97
N LEU A 321 3.68 -0.97 -12.67
CA LEU A 321 4.49 -2.06 -12.12
C LEU A 321 4.06 -3.43 -12.64
N ARG A 322 2.89 -3.53 -13.27
CA ARG A 322 2.41 -4.72 -13.97
C ARG A 322 2.77 -4.71 -15.45
N SER A 323 3.77 -3.90 -15.84
CA SER A 323 4.43 -3.97 -17.14
C SER A 323 5.74 -4.75 -17.04
N PHE A 324 5.87 -5.84 -17.82
CA PHE A 324 7.10 -6.63 -17.87
C PHE A 324 8.29 -5.76 -18.28
N LYS A 325 8.12 -4.91 -19.30
CA LYS A 325 9.17 -4.00 -19.80
C LYS A 325 9.73 -3.10 -18.71
N TYR A 326 8.87 -2.61 -17.81
CA TYR A 326 9.29 -1.75 -16.73
C TYR A 326 9.99 -2.52 -15.61
N GLN A 327 9.45 -3.68 -15.20
CA GLN A 327 10.13 -4.51 -14.21
C GLN A 327 11.46 -5.09 -14.72
N ASP A 328 11.56 -5.44 -16.00
CA ASP A 328 12.79 -5.92 -16.65
C ASP A 328 13.91 -4.88 -16.61
N ARG A 329 13.55 -3.59 -16.77
CA ARG A 329 14.49 -2.48 -16.56
C ARG A 329 14.96 -2.40 -15.10
N LEU A 330 14.05 -2.50 -14.13
CA LEU A 330 14.41 -2.50 -12.71
C LEU A 330 15.29 -3.70 -12.32
N MET A 331 15.01 -4.86 -12.91
CA MET A 331 15.83 -6.06 -12.75
C MET A 331 17.22 -5.87 -13.35
N SER A 332 17.30 -5.24 -14.52
CA SER A 332 18.58 -4.90 -15.17
C SER A 332 19.41 -3.94 -14.31
N ASP A 333 18.78 -2.94 -13.69
CA ASP A 333 19.45 -2.02 -12.76
C ASP A 333 19.94 -2.76 -11.50
N PHE A 334 19.15 -3.71 -10.97
CA PHE A 334 19.57 -4.57 -9.86
C PHE A 334 20.79 -5.41 -10.24
N VAL A 335 20.81 -5.98 -11.44
CA VAL A 335 21.94 -6.77 -11.95
C VAL A 335 23.20 -5.91 -12.07
N LEU A 336 23.09 -4.72 -12.64
CA LEU A 336 24.22 -3.78 -12.80
C LEU A 336 24.82 -3.37 -11.44
N ARG A 337 23.97 -3.08 -10.44
CA ARG A 337 24.42 -2.71 -9.09
C ARG A 337 25.15 -3.84 -8.37
N ASN A 338 24.74 -5.08 -8.59
CA ASN A 338 25.33 -6.26 -7.95
C ASN A 338 26.48 -6.90 -8.76
N LYS A 339 26.85 -6.34 -9.91
CA LYS A 339 27.96 -6.80 -10.77
C LYS A 339 27.89 -8.30 -11.12
N LEU A 340 26.69 -8.78 -11.46
CA LEU A 340 26.49 -10.20 -11.78
C LEU A 340 27.03 -10.56 -13.18
N PRO A 341 27.54 -11.81 -13.38
CA PRO A 341 27.95 -12.33 -14.68
C PRO A 341 26.83 -12.29 -15.74
N ASP A 342 27.21 -12.30 -17.02
CA ASP A 342 26.25 -12.24 -18.14
C ASP A 342 25.33 -13.47 -18.20
N GLU A 343 25.86 -14.69 -17.99
CA GLU A 343 25.05 -15.92 -17.94
C GLU A 343 23.98 -15.85 -16.85
N THR A 344 24.37 -15.45 -15.63
CA THR A 344 23.44 -15.29 -14.49
C THR A 344 22.37 -14.24 -14.77
N ARG A 345 22.67 -13.21 -15.58
CA ARG A 345 21.70 -12.17 -15.97
C ARG A 345 20.60 -12.74 -16.85
N ASP A 346 20.96 -13.58 -17.83
CA ASP A 346 20.00 -14.16 -18.76
C ASP A 346 19.08 -15.18 -18.07
N ASP A 347 19.64 -16.02 -17.18
CA ASP A 347 18.87 -16.96 -16.37
C ASP A 347 17.88 -16.23 -15.43
N LEU A 348 18.35 -15.17 -14.75
CA LEU A 348 17.52 -14.36 -13.88
C LEU A 348 16.38 -13.68 -14.65
N ARG A 349 16.65 -13.19 -15.87
CA ARG A 349 15.66 -12.56 -16.73
C ARG A 349 14.61 -13.56 -17.24
N ALA A 350 15.04 -14.75 -17.63
CA ALA A 350 14.13 -15.83 -18.04
C ALA A 350 13.21 -16.25 -16.88
N LEU A 351 13.76 -16.43 -15.68
CA LEU A 351 13.00 -16.74 -14.47
C LEU A 351 12.01 -15.62 -14.12
N HIS A 352 12.47 -14.36 -14.14
CA HIS A 352 11.62 -13.21 -13.88
C HIS A 352 10.45 -13.16 -14.85
N LYS A 353 10.68 -13.40 -16.14
CA LYS A 353 9.63 -13.46 -17.16
C LYS A 353 8.58 -14.53 -16.85
N ASP A 354 8.99 -15.75 -16.50
CA ASP A 354 8.06 -16.83 -16.17
C ASP A 354 7.21 -16.51 -14.93
N ILE A 355 7.86 -16.10 -13.84
CA ILE A 355 7.17 -15.73 -12.59
C ILE A 355 6.23 -14.54 -12.83
N PHE A 356 6.66 -13.52 -13.56
CA PHE A 356 5.86 -12.34 -13.86
C PHE A 356 4.56 -12.70 -14.62
N HIS A 357 4.64 -13.55 -15.64
CA HIS A 357 3.45 -13.97 -16.40
C HIS A 357 2.45 -14.72 -15.51
N LYS A 358 2.94 -15.60 -14.63
CA LYS A 358 2.10 -16.30 -13.64
C LYS A 358 1.43 -15.33 -12.65
N CYS A 359 2.11 -14.27 -12.23
CA CYS A 359 1.55 -13.25 -11.33
C CYS A 359 0.48 -12.38 -12.03
N VAL A 360 0.75 -11.88 -13.24
CA VAL A 360 -0.17 -10.96 -13.93
C VAL A 360 -1.46 -11.64 -14.35
N GLN A 361 -1.43 -12.92 -14.75
CA GLN A 361 -2.65 -13.69 -15.06
C GLN A 361 -3.60 -13.84 -13.85
N GLN A 362 -3.09 -13.69 -12.62
CA GLN A 362 -3.89 -13.77 -11.40
C GLN A 362 -4.39 -12.39 -10.90
N ALA A 363 -3.97 -11.29 -11.53
CA ALA A 363 -4.20 -9.94 -11.02
C ALA A 363 -5.37 -9.24 -11.73
N ASP A 364 -6.51 -9.15 -11.04
CA ASP A 364 -7.81 -8.71 -11.58
C ASP A 364 -8.05 -7.18 -11.59
N GLN A 365 -7.07 -6.35 -11.19
CA GLN A 365 -7.31 -4.93 -10.92
C GLN A 365 -6.42 -4.02 -11.76
N GLN A 366 -6.99 -3.37 -12.78
CA GLN A 366 -6.31 -2.32 -13.54
C GLN A 366 -6.51 -0.96 -12.86
N ALA A 367 -5.52 -0.07 -12.97
CA ALA A 367 -5.62 1.29 -12.45
C ALA A 367 -6.49 2.15 -13.38
N HIS A 368 -7.64 2.64 -12.89
CA HIS A 368 -8.47 3.62 -13.60
C HIS A 368 -9.19 4.56 -12.65
N GLN A 369 -9.64 5.69 -13.18
CA GLN A 369 -10.49 6.63 -12.47
C GLN A 369 -11.95 6.37 -12.81
N TRP A 370 -12.81 6.40 -11.80
CA TRP A 370 -14.25 6.27 -11.95
C TRP A 370 -14.95 7.49 -11.35
N ARG A 371 -16.05 7.89 -11.98
CA ARG A 371 -16.83 9.06 -11.58
C ARG A 371 -18.17 8.68 -11.00
N LEU A 372 -18.52 9.27 -9.86
CA LEU A 372 -19.83 9.09 -9.24
C LEU A 372 -20.85 9.97 -9.97
N ARG A 373 -21.92 9.35 -10.48
CA ARG A 373 -22.93 10.03 -11.31
C ARG A 373 -24.23 10.24 -10.56
N LYS A 374 -24.78 9.18 -9.98
CA LYS A 374 -26.08 9.24 -9.31
C LYS A 374 -26.17 8.27 -8.13
N LEU A 375 -26.86 8.69 -7.08
CA LEU A 375 -27.25 7.83 -5.96
C LEU A 375 -28.77 7.92 -5.77
N THR A 376 -29.46 6.79 -5.85
CA THR A 376 -30.88 6.69 -5.48
C THR A 376 -31.05 5.65 -4.39
N PHE A 377 -31.89 5.92 -3.38
CA PHE A 377 -32.01 5.01 -2.26
C PHE A 377 -33.31 5.13 -1.48
N ASP A 378 -33.73 4.00 -0.91
CA ASP A 378 -34.95 3.82 -0.16
C ASP A 378 -34.68 3.18 1.20
N ASN A 379 -35.33 3.71 2.23
CA ASN A 379 -35.44 3.10 3.55
C ASN A 379 -34.07 2.78 4.20
N MET A 380 -33.04 3.57 3.87
CA MET A 380 -31.68 3.47 4.41
C MET A 380 -31.55 4.28 5.71
N PHE A 381 -31.12 3.62 6.79
CA PHE A 381 -30.92 4.19 8.13
C PHE A 381 -32.15 4.94 8.67
N GLY A 382 -32.17 6.27 8.59
CA GLY A 382 -33.27 7.12 9.03
C GLY A 382 -34.15 7.64 7.89
N TYR A 383 -33.79 7.37 6.64
CA TYR A 383 -34.45 7.89 5.45
C TYR A 383 -35.69 7.07 5.07
N GLY A 384 -36.62 7.74 4.38
CA GLY A 384 -37.80 7.15 3.74
C GLY A 384 -37.51 6.69 2.31
N GLU A 385 -38.53 6.68 1.46
CA GLU A 385 -38.46 6.30 0.04
C GLU A 385 -38.23 7.54 -0.86
N ASP A 386 -37.78 7.28 -2.09
CA ASP A 386 -37.60 8.25 -3.19
C ASP A 386 -36.55 9.33 -2.89
N ASN A 387 -35.36 8.94 -2.40
CA ASN A 387 -34.23 9.87 -2.27
C ASN A 387 -33.32 9.76 -3.50
N ILE A 388 -32.96 10.90 -4.06
CA ILE A 388 -32.10 11.02 -5.24
C ILE A 388 -31.01 12.05 -4.94
N ILE A 389 -29.78 11.76 -5.37
CA ILE A 389 -28.68 12.72 -5.44
C ILE A 389 -28.07 12.56 -6.83
N ASP A 390 -28.14 13.64 -7.60
CA ASP A 390 -27.50 13.73 -8.91
C ASP A 390 -26.16 14.46 -8.75
N PHE A 391 -25.05 13.75 -8.96
CA PHE A 391 -23.70 14.30 -8.79
C PHE A 391 -23.20 15.02 -10.04
N ASP A 392 -23.90 14.91 -11.18
CA ASP A 392 -23.54 15.65 -12.38
C ASP A 392 -23.93 17.13 -12.28
N THR A 393 -24.98 17.42 -11.50
CA THR A 393 -25.46 18.78 -11.22
C THR A 393 -24.76 19.45 -10.03
N LEU A 394 -23.92 18.73 -9.28
CA LEU A 394 -23.34 19.17 -7.99
C LEU A 394 -21.84 19.45 -8.04
N ASN A 395 -21.30 19.78 -9.22
CA ASN A 395 -19.86 20.02 -9.42
C ASN A 395 -19.31 21.03 -8.42
N GLY A 396 -18.13 20.74 -7.86
CA GLY A 396 -17.47 21.56 -6.85
C GLY A 396 -17.68 21.04 -5.42
N ILE A 397 -17.77 21.96 -4.47
CA ILE A 397 -17.94 21.67 -3.04
C ILE A 397 -19.44 21.68 -2.71
N THR A 398 -19.99 20.54 -2.30
CA THR A 398 -21.38 20.42 -1.88
C THR A 398 -21.48 20.22 -0.37
N GLY A 399 -22.16 21.13 0.31
CA GLY A 399 -22.45 21.04 1.73
C GLY A 399 -23.74 20.27 2.01
N ILE A 400 -23.68 19.26 2.89
CA ILE A 400 -24.83 18.49 3.35
C ILE A 400 -25.23 19.00 4.73
N PHE A 401 -26.33 19.76 4.79
CA PHE A 401 -26.78 20.44 6.00
C PHE A 401 -28.15 19.96 6.49
N GLY A 402 -28.49 20.32 7.73
CA GLY A 402 -29.73 19.91 8.38
C GLY A 402 -29.58 19.87 9.91
N LYS A 403 -30.70 19.77 10.65
CA LYS A 403 -30.66 19.74 12.14
C LYS A 403 -29.87 18.53 12.66
N ASN A 404 -29.35 18.60 13.89
CA ASN A 404 -28.72 17.43 14.49
C ASN A 404 -29.70 16.26 14.60
N ARG A 405 -29.21 15.04 14.32
CA ARG A 405 -30.04 13.82 14.18
C ARG A 405 -31.06 13.86 13.03
N SER A 406 -30.82 14.67 11.99
CA SER A 406 -31.61 14.64 10.75
C SER A 406 -31.27 13.45 9.85
N GLY A 407 -30.04 12.93 9.92
CA GLY A 407 -29.59 11.80 9.09
C GLY A 407 -28.41 12.11 8.16
N LYS A 408 -27.78 13.29 8.25
CA LYS A 408 -26.65 13.75 7.41
C LYS A 408 -25.58 12.68 7.15
N SER A 409 -24.94 12.17 8.20
CA SER A 409 -23.89 11.15 8.14
C SER A 409 -24.40 9.76 7.71
N SER A 410 -25.67 9.62 7.29
CA SER A 410 -26.17 8.36 6.72
C SER A 410 -26.13 8.37 5.19
N ILE A 411 -25.90 9.51 4.54
CA ILE A 411 -25.68 9.58 3.08
C ILE A 411 -24.36 8.90 2.69
N PRO A 412 -23.20 9.25 3.29
CA PRO A 412 -21.95 8.53 3.00
C PRO A 412 -22.05 7.04 3.32
N GLY A 413 -22.68 6.68 4.45
CA GLY A 413 -22.92 5.28 4.80
C GLY A 413 -23.79 4.54 3.79
N THR A 414 -24.75 5.22 3.16
CA THR A 414 -25.58 4.67 2.08
C THR A 414 -24.76 4.44 0.82
N LEU A 415 -23.87 5.37 0.47
CA LEU A 415 -22.94 5.21 -0.65
C LEU A 415 -21.96 4.05 -0.42
N VAL A 416 -21.35 3.95 0.77
CA VAL A 416 -20.43 2.85 1.12
C VAL A 416 -21.14 1.50 1.11
N TYR A 417 -22.38 1.43 1.57
CA TYR A 417 -23.21 0.23 1.44
C TYR A 417 -23.50 -0.11 -0.03
N GLY A 418 -23.91 0.89 -0.82
CA GLY A 418 -24.23 0.74 -2.24
C GLY A 418 -23.04 0.25 -3.06
N LEU A 419 -21.84 0.77 -2.82
CA LEU A 419 -20.60 0.42 -3.52
C LEU A 419 -19.91 -0.84 -2.98
N PHE A 420 -19.83 -1.04 -1.66
CA PHE A 420 -19.01 -2.12 -1.08
C PHE A 420 -19.71 -3.13 -0.15
N ASN A 421 -21.02 -3.01 0.10
CA ASN A 421 -21.76 -3.79 1.10
C ASN A 421 -21.04 -3.77 2.46
N SER A 422 -20.54 -2.60 2.81
CA SER A 422 -19.83 -2.33 4.05
C SER A 422 -20.42 -1.10 4.72
N SER A 423 -19.77 -0.61 5.77
CA SER A 423 -20.21 0.53 6.55
C SER A 423 -19.04 1.44 6.87
N ASP A 424 -19.32 2.74 6.87
CA ASP A 424 -18.43 3.82 7.28
C ASP A 424 -18.12 3.82 8.78
N ARG A 425 -18.91 3.07 9.56
CA ARG A 425 -18.85 2.99 11.03
C ARG A 425 -18.22 1.69 11.52
N GLY A 426 -17.38 1.07 10.71
CA GLY A 426 -16.79 -0.24 10.96
C GLY A 426 -17.80 -1.39 10.75
N THR A 427 -17.58 -2.51 11.44
CA THR A 427 -18.33 -3.77 11.24
C THR A 427 -19.78 -3.66 11.71
N LEU A 428 -20.67 -3.27 10.80
CA LEU A 428 -22.11 -3.18 11.04
C LEU A 428 -22.85 -4.28 10.28
N LYS A 429 -23.78 -4.98 10.95
CA LYS A 429 -24.66 -5.93 10.26
C LYS A 429 -25.65 -5.17 9.36
N ASN A 430 -25.90 -5.67 8.15
CA ASN A 430 -26.84 -5.08 7.19
C ASN A 430 -28.25 -4.86 7.76
N LEU A 431 -28.65 -5.63 8.78
CA LEU A 431 -29.91 -5.42 9.51
C LEU A 431 -30.04 -3.98 10.08
N HIS A 432 -28.93 -3.36 10.47
CA HIS A 432 -28.90 -2.01 11.05
C HIS A 432 -28.79 -0.90 10.00
N ILE A 433 -28.52 -1.27 8.74
CA ILE A 433 -28.56 -0.34 7.61
C ILE A 433 -30.02 -0.10 7.19
N ILE A 434 -30.89 -1.11 7.35
CA ILE A 434 -32.32 -0.97 7.08
C ILE A 434 -32.95 -0.06 8.14
N ASN A 435 -33.76 0.90 7.69
CA ASN A 435 -34.55 1.73 8.60
C ASN A 435 -35.34 0.84 9.57
N SER A 436 -35.23 1.14 10.87
CA SER A 436 -35.78 0.28 11.93
C SER A 436 -37.30 0.09 11.79
N ARG A 437 -37.98 1.06 11.18
CA ARG A 437 -39.43 1.08 10.92
C ARG A 437 -39.84 0.39 9.62
N LYS A 438 -38.89 -0.06 8.80
CA LYS A 438 -39.12 -0.61 7.45
C LYS A 438 -38.63 -2.05 7.36
N THR A 439 -39.11 -2.78 6.36
CA THR A 439 -38.81 -4.21 6.15
C THR A 439 -37.70 -4.44 5.13
N PHE A 440 -37.35 -3.44 4.32
CA PHE A 440 -36.28 -3.52 3.33
C PHE A 440 -35.55 -2.17 3.21
N CYS A 441 -34.38 -2.19 2.58
CA CYS A 441 -33.71 -1.00 2.07
C CYS A 441 -33.10 -1.28 0.70
N ARG A 442 -32.96 -0.24 -0.13
CA ARG A 442 -32.38 -0.33 -1.48
C ARG A 442 -31.45 0.86 -1.72
N ALA A 443 -30.35 0.63 -2.43
CA ALA A 443 -29.47 1.68 -2.92
C ALA A 443 -29.01 1.33 -4.34
N ASN A 444 -29.20 2.25 -5.28
CA ASN A 444 -28.66 2.18 -6.63
C ASN A 444 -27.60 3.27 -6.80
N VAL A 445 -26.40 2.86 -7.20
CA VAL A 445 -25.27 3.76 -7.43
C VAL A 445 -24.86 3.66 -8.89
N ASP A 446 -24.95 4.79 -9.59
CA ASP A 446 -24.52 4.90 -10.98
C ASP A 446 -23.12 5.51 -11.03
N VAL A 447 -22.20 4.84 -11.72
CA VAL A 447 -20.80 5.24 -11.87
C VAL A 447 -20.37 5.17 -13.33
N SER A 448 -19.45 6.05 -13.74
CA SER A 448 -18.87 6.04 -15.09
C SER A 448 -17.37 5.72 -15.06
N ILE A 449 -16.91 4.88 -15.98
CA ILE A 449 -15.50 4.51 -16.14
C ILE A 449 -15.13 4.74 -17.61
N GLY A 450 -14.34 5.78 -17.87
CA GLY A 450 -14.16 6.27 -19.25
C GLY A 450 -15.51 6.68 -19.85
N SER A 451 -15.88 6.09 -20.98
CA SER A 451 -17.18 6.30 -21.64
C SER A 451 -18.27 5.31 -21.24
N LYS A 452 -17.98 4.33 -20.37
CA LYS A 452 -18.94 3.28 -19.99
C LYS A 452 -19.67 3.63 -18.69
N MET A 453 -20.98 3.45 -18.66
CA MET A 453 -21.83 3.67 -17.49
C MET A 453 -22.21 2.32 -16.85
N TYR A 454 -22.21 2.27 -15.51
CA TYR A 454 -22.61 1.09 -14.74
C TYR A 454 -23.59 1.47 -13.63
N ARG A 455 -24.57 0.60 -13.37
CA ARG A 455 -25.49 0.69 -12.23
C ARG A 455 -25.28 -0.47 -11.28
N ILE A 456 -25.04 -0.13 -10.03
CA ILE A 456 -24.87 -1.07 -8.91
C ILE A 456 -26.15 -1.00 -8.09
N GLU A 457 -26.98 -2.04 -8.14
CA GLU A 457 -28.21 -2.12 -7.36
C GLU A 457 -28.02 -3.08 -6.19
N ARG A 458 -28.24 -2.60 -4.96
CA ARG A 458 -28.23 -3.43 -3.76
C ARG A 458 -29.54 -3.32 -2.99
N GLN A 459 -30.05 -4.46 -2.57
CA GLN A 459 -31.26 -4.54 -1.76
C GLN A 459 -31.08 -5.50 -0.60
N THR A 460 -31.42 -5.05 0.62
CA THR A 460 -31.47 -5.91 1.81
C THR A 460 -32.88 -6.00 2.35
N ILE A 461 -33.33 -7.22 2.67
CA ILE A 461 -34.69 -7.49 3.15
C ILE A 461 -34.63 -8.16 4.52
N LYS A 462 -35.40 -7.68 5.51
CA LYS A 462 -35.56 -8.35 6.80
C LYS A 462 -36.39 -9.61 6.63
N ARG A 463 -35.86 -10.76 7.06
CA ARG A 463 -36.59 -12.03 7.14
C ARG A 463 -36.55 -12.57 8.55
N THR A 464 -37.73 -12.75 9.14
CA THR A 464 -37.88 -13.38 10.46
C THR A 464 -38.18 -14.85 10.27
N SER A 465 -37.35 -15.73 10.85
CA SER A 465 -37.60 -17.18 10.86
C SER A 465 -38.81 -17.54 11.74
N ARG A 466 -39.34 -18.76 11.58
CA ARG A 466 -40.36 -19.32 12.48
C ARG A 466 -39.91 -19.38 13.95
N THR A 467 -38.61 -19.35 14.21
CA THR A 467 -38.01 -19.33 15.56
C THR A 467 -37.77 -17.92 16.11
N GLY A 468 -38.22 -16.87 15.40
CA GLY A 468 -38.09 -15.47 15.81
C GLY A 468 -36.73 -14.83 15.50
N VAL A 469 -35.83 -15.52 14.79
CA VAL A 469 -34.50 -14.98 14.42
C VAL A 469 -34.64 -14.08 13.20
N VAL A 470 -34.22 -12.82 13.33
CA VAL A 470 -34.23 -11.85 12.22
C VAL A 470 -32.92 -11.93 11.44
N THR A 471 -33.01 -12.18 10.14
CA THR A 471 -31.92 -12.19 9.17
C THR A 471 -32.10 -11.07 8.16
N ALA A 472 -31.02 -10.68 7.49
CA ALA A 472 -31.01 -9.59 6.51
C ALA A 472 -30.23 -10.01 5.26
N PRO A 473 -30.77 -10.94 4.43
CA PRO A 473 -30.17 -11.26 3.13
C PRO A 473 -30.06 -10.03 2.24
N THR A 474 -28.96 -9.95 1.49
CA THR A 474 -28.66 -8.84 0.57
C THR A 474 -28.40 -9.37 -0.83
N HIS A 475 -29.13 -8.80 -1.79
CA HIS A 475 -28.98 -9.02 -3.23
C HIS A 475 -28.12 -7.91 -3.85
N LEU A 476 -27.40 -8.25 -4.92
CA LEU A 476 -26.55 -7.36 -5.69
C LEU A 476 -26.80 -7.65 -7.17
N ASN A 477 -27.14 -6.63 -7.95
CA ASN A 477 -27.17 -6.67 -9.40
C ASN A 477 -26.18 -5.62 -9.95
N LEU A 478 -25.56 -5.93 -11.09
CA LEU A 478 -24.64 -5.05 -11.79
C LEU A 478 -25.02 -4.95 -13.26
N TYR A 479 -25.34 -3.74 -13.72
CA TYR A 479 -25.77 -3.49 -15.08
C TYR A 479 -24.83 -2.52 -15.79
N ALA A 480 -24.58 -2.72 -17.09
CA ALA A 480 -24.01 -1.69 -17.95
C ALA A 480 -25.13 -0.86 -18.59
N LEU A 481 -24.97 0.46 -18.62
CA LEU A 481 -25.97 1.40 -19.11
C LEU A 481 -25.53 2.10 -20.41
N ASP A 482 -26.50 2.59 -21.19
CA ASP A 482 -26.28 3.56 -22.28
C ASP A 482 -26.22 5.00 -21.74
N ASP A 483 -25.98 5.95 -22.64
CA ASP A 483 -25.91 7.38 -22.33
C ASP A 483 -27.26 7.93 -21.81
N ASP A 484 -28.37 7.27 -22.14
CA ASP A 484 -29.73 7.61 -21.70
C ASP A 484 -30.11 6.94 -20.36
N GLY A 485 -29.23 6.10 -19.80
CA GLY A 485 -29.41 5.41 -18.52
C GLY A 485 -30.22 4.11 -18.57
N ASN A 486 -30.46 3.55 -19.76
CA ASN A 486 -31.11 2.24 -19.97
C ASN A 486 -30.10 1.09 -19.85
N VAL A 487 -30.56 -0.06 -19.38
CA VAL A 487 -29.71 -1.26 -19.24
C VAL A 487 -29.42 -1.86 -20.63
N ILE A 488 -28.14 -1.90 -21.00
CA ILE A 488 -27.67 -2.56 -22.23
C ILE A 488 -27.30 -4.01 -21.94
N VAL A 489 -26.59 -4.26 -20.84
CA VAL A 489 -26.04 -5.58 -20.49
C VAL A 489 -26.23 -5.85 -19.01
N ASP A 490 -26.73 -7.04 -18.69
CA ASP A 490 -26.68 -7.58 -17.33
C ASP A 490 -25.32 -8.25 -17.10
N SER A 491 -24.53 -7.65 -16.21
CA SER A 491 -23.19 -8.11 -15.82
C SER A 491 -23.24 -8.81 -14.45
N THR A 492 -24.41 -9.29 -14.03
CA THR A 492 -24.60 -10.02 -12.78
C THR A 492 -24.21 -11.48 -12.97
N GLU A 493 -23.34 -11.96 -12.07
CA GLU A 493 -22.86 -13.36 -12.06
C GLU A 493 -23.81 -14.28 -11.29
N GLU A 494 -23.74 -15.60 -11.54
CA GLU A 494 -24.59 -16.59 -10.86
C GLU A 494 -24.47 -16.54 -9.33
N GLN A 495 -23.26 -16.31 -8.84
CA GLN A 495 -22.98 -16.15 -7.42
C GLN A 495 -22.61 -14.70 -7.13
N ARG A 496 -23.27 -14.12 -6.12
CA ARG A 496 -22.98 -12.77 -5.62
C ARG A 496 -21.48 -12.53 -5.36
N ARG A 497 -20.72 -13.55 -4.90
CA ARG A 497 -19.28 -13.40 -4.63
C ARG A 497 -18.46 -13.08 -5.88
N GLU A 498 -18.84 -13.63 -7.03
CA GLU A 498 -18.20 -13.36 -8.32
C GLU A 498 -18.59 -11.96 -8.82
N THR A 499 -19.85 -11.55 -8.68
CA THR A 499 -20.27 -10.16 -8.98
C THR A 499 -19.52 -9.14 -8.13
N GLU A 500 -19.30 -9.43 -6.84
CA GLU A 500 -18.49 -8.59 -5.95
C GLU A 500 -17.01 -8.54 -6.40
N LYS A 501 -16.49 -9.61 -7.03
CA LYS A 501 -15.13 -9.64 -7.59
C LYS A 501 -15.02 -8.71 -8.80
N VAL A 502 -15.98 -8.79 -9.74
CA VAL A 502 -16.08 -7.88 -10.89
C VAL A 502 -16.21 -6.44 -10.42
N LEU A 503 -17.11 -6.17 -9.47
CA LEU A 503 -17.33 -4.83 -8.92
C LEU A 503 -16.07 -4.25 -8.27
N ARG A 504 -15.29 -5.05 -7.53
CA ARG A 504 -14.00 -4.62 -6.97
C ARG A 504 -12.96 -4.28 -8.03
N GLY A 505 -13.03 -4.89 -9.21
CA GLY A 505 -12.25 -4.49 -10.38
C GLY A 505 -12.64 -3.09 -10.87
N LEU A 506 -13.93 -2.76 -10.84
CA LEU A 506 -14.47 -1.48 -11.33
C LEU A 506 -14.26 -0.31 -10.36
N VAL A 507 -14.61 -0.47 -9.08
CA VAL A 507 -14.62 0.65 -8.10
C VAL A 507 -13.56 0.56 -7.00
N GLY A 508 -12.79 -0.54 -6.95
CA GLY A 508 -11.74 -0.76 -5.95
C GLY A 508 -12.25 -1.42 -4.66
N THR A 509 -11.47 -1.34 -3.58
CA THR A 509 -11.83 -1.90 -2.27
C THR A 509 -12.40 -0.83 -1.34
N VAL A 510 -13.17 -1.26 -0.33
CA VAL A 510 -13.69 -0.33 0.69
C VAL A 510 -12.56 0.36 1.46
N ASP A 511 -11.48 -0.35 1.78
CA ASP A 511 -10.36 0.22 2.53
C ASP A 511 -9.66 1.30 1.71
N ASP A 512 -9.50 1.10 0.39
CA ASP A 512 -8.92 2.13 -0.48
C ASP A 512 -9.83 3.35 -0.53
N PHE A 513 -11.14 3.16 -0.75
CA PHE A 513 -12.11 4.26 -0.76
C PHE A 513 -12.16 5.04 0.57
N LEU A 514 -12.17 4.35 1.71
CA LEU A 514 -12.14 4.98 3.03
C LEU A 514 -10.80 5.67 3.32
N MET A 515 -9.68 5.18 2.78
CA MET A 515 -8.39 5.82 2.96
C MET A 515 -8.19 7.02 2.03
N THR A 516 -8.73 7.01 0.82
CA THR A 516 -8.47 8.07 -0.18
C THR A 516 -9.60 9.10 -0.26
N SER A 517 -10.84 8.63 -0.32
CA SER A 517 -11.99 9.42 -0.77
C SER A 517 -12.99 9.73 0.34
N PHE A 518 -12.83 9.15 1.54
CA PHE A 518 -13.73 9.43 2.65
C PHE A 518 -13.01 9.68 3.98
N ALA A 519 -13.13 10.90 4.49
CA ALA A 519 -12.69 11.27 5.81
C ALA A 519 -13.88 11.31 6.78
N SER A 520 -14.17 10.18 7.42
CA SER A 520 -15.33 10.03 8.32
C SER A 520 -15.10 10.64 9.71
N GLN A 521 -16.21 10.84 10.44
CA GLN A 521 -16.19 11.37 11.81
C GLN A 521 -15.35 10.46 12.74
N GLY A 522 -14.30 11.03 13.32
CA GLY A 522 -13.39 10.29 14.19
C GLY A 522 -12.35 9.46 13.45
N ASP A 523 -12.40 9.34 12.11
CA ASP A 523 -11.40 8.65 11.26
C ASP A 523 -10.72 9.54 10.21
N MET A 524 -10.96 10.86 10.27
CA MET A 524 -10.22 11.86 9.50
C MET A 524 -8.72 11.58 9.47
N ASN A 525 -8.11 11.40 10.65
CA ASN A 525 -6.68 11.17 10.83
C ASN A 525 -6.28 9.69 10.78
N ALA A 526 -7.07 8.80 10.13
CA ALA A 526 -6.82 7.35 10.09
C ALA A 526 -5.36 7.02 9.79
N PHE A 527 -4.85 7.49 8.65
CA PHE A 527 -3.47 7.24 8.21
C PHE A 527 -2.43 7.78 9.21
N ILE A 528 -2.67 8.97 9.76
CA ILE A 528 -1.80 9.59 10.77
C ILE A 528 -1.83 8.81 12.09
N ARG A 529 -2.91 8.11 12.44
CA ARG A 529 -2.95 7.32 13.68
C ARG A 529 -2.36 5.93 13.52
N GLU A 530 -2.27 5.43 12.30
CA GLU A 530 -1.60 4.16 12.05
C GLU A 530 -0.14 4.26 12.47
N GLY A 531 0.39 3.20 13.10
CA GLY A 531 1.81 3.13 13.44
C GLY A 531 2.68 3.07 12.19
N ALA A 532 3.96 3.45 12.32
CA ALA A 532 4.91 3.57 11.22
C ALA A 532 4.96 2.33 10.29
N THR A 533 4.91 1.12 10.85
CA THR A 533 4.88 -0.14 10.07
C THR A 533 3.61 -0.28 9.22
N LYS A 534 2.44 0.08 9.77
CA LYS A 534 1.16 -0.04 9.08
C LYS A 534 1.01 1.05 8.01
N ARG A 535 1.50 2.26 8.25
CA ARG A 535 1.62 3.30 7.21
C ARG A 535 2.47 2.84 6.03
N LYS A 536 3.62 2.22 6.31
CA LYS A 536 4.48 1.65 5.26
C LYS A 536 3.75 0.58 4.45
N ALA A 537 3.04 -0.34 5.11
CA ALA A 537 2.25 -1.35 4.42
C ALA A 537 1.14 -0.75 3.53
N ILE A 538 0.48 0.30 4.00
CA ILE A 538 -0.53 1.04 3.22
C ILE A 538 0.13 1.71 2.00
N LEU A 539 1.27 2.39 2.17
CA LEU A 539 1.97 3.02 1.07
C LEU A 539 2.49 1.99 0.04
N THR A 540 3.05 0.87 0.51
CA THR A 540 3.46 -0.26 -0.32
C THR A 540 2.28 -0.81 -1.15
N ARG A 541 1.08 -0.89 -0.56
CA ARG A 541 -0.14 -1.27 -1.28
C ARG A 541 -0.53 -0.24 -2.34
N PHE A 542 -0.54 1.05 -2.00
CA PHE A 542 -0.91 2.11 -2.95
C PHE A 542 0.05 2.21 -4.13
N LEU A 543 1.33 1.91 -3.90
CA LEU A 543 2.36 1.83 -4.95
C LEU A 543 2.29 0.55 -5.79
N ASP A 544 1.35 -0.37 -5.52
CA ASP A 544 1.23 -1.70 -6.15
C ASP A 544 2.49 -2.57 -6.00
N LEU A 545 3.21 -2.42 -4.89
CA LEU A 545 4.40 -3.25 -4.59
C LEU A 545 4.02 -4.68 -4.15
N GLN A 546 2.74 -4.98 -3.98
CA GLN A 546 2.23 -6.32 -3.62
C GLN A 546 2.55 -7.39 -4.67
N ILE A 547 2.78 -6.98 -5.92
CA ILE A 547 3.24 -7.89 -6.97
C ILE A 547 4.57 -8.55 -6.58
N PHE A 548 5.50 -7.79 -5.97
CA PHE A 548 6.79 -8.32 -5.52
C PHE A 548 6.65 -9.26 -4.32
N ASP A 549 5.70 -9.01 -3.41
CA ASP A 549 5.40 -9.94 -2.30
C ASP A 549 4.91 -11.30 -2.84
N THR A 550 4.12 -11.28 -3.92
CA THR A 550 3.64 -12.50 -4.59
C THR A 550 4.78 -13.23 -5.28
N MET A 551 5.63 -12.53 -6.02
CA MET A 551 6.84 -13.08 -6.65
C MET A 551 7.79 -13.69 -5.61
N LEU A 552 8.00 -12.99 -4.49
CA LEU A 552 8.84 -13.45 -3.39
C LEU A 552 8.29 -14.73 -2.77
N LYS A 553 6.97 -14.84 -2.61
CA LYS A 553 6.32 -16.06 -2.10
C LYS A 553 6.53 -17.24 -3.05
N MET A 554 6.35 -17.03 -4.35
CA MET A 554 6.60 -18.06 -5.37
C MET A 554 8.06 -18.52 -5.35
N ALA A 555 9.00 -17.57 -5.32
CA ALA A 555 10.43 -17.88 -5.25
C ALA A 555 10.79 -18.66 -3.97
N LYS A 556 10.27 -18.27 -2.80
CA LYS A 556 10.53 -18.96 -1.52
C LYS A 556 9.97 -20.38 -1.46
N ASN A 557 8.82 -20.61 -2.07
CA ASN A 557 8.26 -21.95 -2.20
C ASN A 557 9.20 -22.84 -3.02
N GLU A 558 9.63 -22.38 -4.20
CA GLU A 558 10.57 -23.14 -5.03
C GLU A 558 11.91 -23.37 -4.33
N ILE A 559 12.48 -22.36 -3.66
CA ILE A 559 13.72 -22.49 -2.87
C ILE A 559 13.58 -23.60 -1.82
N THR A 560 12.40 -23.75 -1.22
CA THR A 560 12.14 -24.77 -0.20
C THR A 560 12.06 -26.17 -0.83
N GLU A 561 11.43 -26.30 -2.00
CA GLU A 561 11.38 -27.55 -2.78
C GLU A 561 12.78 -27.96 -3.26
N LEU A 562 13.52 -27.06 -3.91
CA LEU A 562 14.89 -27.29 -4.36
C LEU A 562 15.82 -27.68 -3.21
N ARG A 563 15.70 -27.03 -2.04
CA ARG A 563 16.46 -27.41 -0.84
C ARG A 563 16.07 -28.80 -0.33
N GLY A 564 14.81 -29.22 -0.51
CA GLY A 564 14.35 -30.58 -0.23
C GLY A 564 15.01 -31.60 -1.17
N GLU A 565 15.03 -31.31 -2.47
CA GLU A 565 15.67 -32.14 -3.49
C GLU A 565 17.19 -32.25 -3.27
N MET A 566 17.87 -31.14 -2.98
CA MET A 566 19.30 -31.11 -2.67
C MET A 566 19.66 -31.88 -1.39
N LYS A 567 18.72 -32.10 -0.45
CA LYS A 567 18.96 -33.00 0.70
C LYS A 567 18.96 -34.48 0.29
N SER A 568 18.22 -34.84 -0.75
CA SER A 568 18.18 -36.21 -1.28
C SER A 568 19.40 -36.55 -2.14
N ALA A 569 20.02 -35.53 -2.77
CA ALA A 569 21.30 -35.62 -3.46
C ALA A 569 22.34 -34.70 -2.76
N PRO A 570 22.93 -35.14 -1.64
CA PRO A 570 23.81 -34.27 -0.85
C PRO A 570 25.10 -33.93 -1.58
N ASP A 571 25.65 -32.76 -1.30
CA ASP A 571 26.98 -32.37 -1.75
C ASP A 571 28.03 -33.35 -1.21
N ARG A 572 28.82 -33.95 -2.10
CA ARG A 572 29.89 -34.88 -1.78
C ARG A 572 31.20 -34.34 -2.35
N ASP A 573 32.32 -34.86 -1.88
CA ASP A 573 33.59 -34.62 -2.55
C ASP A 573 33.67 -35.45 -3.85
N TRP A 574 32.93 -34.98 -4.85
CA TRP A 574 32.81 -35.65 -6.15
C TRP A 574 34.16 -35.83 -6.83
N SER A 575 35.07 -34.85 -6.67
CA SER A 575 36.44 -34.91 -7.16
C SER A 575 37.18 -36.12 -6.64
N THR A 576 37.19 -36.30 -5.31
CA THR A 576 37.90 -37.41 -4.67
C THR A 576 37.26 -38.76 -5.03
N LEU A 577 35.93 -38.87 -4.96
CA LEU A 577 35.22 -40.12 -5.26
C LEU A 577 35.38 -40.57 -6.72
N ILE A 578 35.34 -39.62 -7.67
CA ILE A 578 35.53 -39.93 -9.09
C ILE A 578 36.99 -40.30 -9.36
N ASN A 579 37.96 -39.59 -8.76
CA ASN A 579 39.37 -39.90 -8.93
C ASN A 579 39.72 -41.29 -8.34
N GLU A 580 39.23 -41.63 -7.15
CA GLU A 580 39.41 -42.96 -6.54
C GLU A 580 38.93 -44.09 -7.46
N GLN A 581 37.75 -43.93 -8.08
CA GLN A 581 37.23 -44.93 -9.04
C GLN A 581 38.02 -44.93 -10.36
N THR A 582 38.50 -43.77 -10.81
CA THR A 582 39.32 -43.66 -12.02
C THR A 582 40.66 -44.39 -11.84
N ASP A 583 41.31 -44.20 -10.68
CA ASP A 583 42.57 -44.84 -10.33
C ASP A 583 42.39 -46.37 -10.19
N LEU A 584 41.31 -46.81 -9.52
CA LEU A 584 40.99 -48.23 -9.37
C LEU A 584 40.74 -48.90 -10.72
N LEU A 585 40.01 -48.23 -11.62
CA LEU A 585 39.73 -48.71 -12.97
C LEU A 585 41.01 -48.78 -13.83
N ALA A 586 41.94 -47.83 -13.65
CA ALA A 586 43.24 -47.88 -14.30
C ALA A 586 44.10 -49.06 -13.80
N SER A 587 44.14 -49.29 -12.49
CA SER A 587 44.85 -50.43 -11.87
C SER A 587 44.34 -51.76 -12.40
N HIS A 588 43.02 -51.99 -12.34
CA HIS A 588 42.44 -53.26 -12.81
C HIS A 588 42.63 -53.47 -14.31
N LYS A 589 42.61 -52.41 -15.13
CA LYS A 589 42.91 -52.51 -16.57
C LYS A 589 44.37 -52.88 -16.83
N GLN A 590 45.31 -52.34 -16.06
CA GLN A 590 46.72 -52.69 -16.16
C GLN A 590 46.96 -54.14 -15.75
N GLU A 591 46.46 -54.56 -14.58
CA GLU A 591 46.56 -55.95 -14.10
C GLU A 591 45.97 -56.92 -15.12
N ARG A 592 44.82 -56.58 -15.73
CA ARG A 592 44.20 -57.41 -16.76
C ARG A 592 45.08 -57.52 -18.01
N ALA A 593 45.74 -56.45 -18.43
CA ALA A 593 46.64 -56.47 -19.60
C ALA A 593 47.88 -57.34 -19.34
N GLU A 594 48.43 -57.30 -18.13
CA GLU A 594 49.54 -58.17 -17.70
C GLU A 594 49.10 -59.65 -17.74
N ILE A 595 47.94 -59.97 -17.17
CA ILE A 595 47.34 -61.31 -17.17
C ILE A 595 47.02 -61.79 -18.61
N GLU A 596 46.48 -60.93 -19.47
CA GLU A 596 46.21 -61.27 -20.87
C GLU A 596 47.49 -61.59 -21.65
N THR A 597 48.59 -60.90 -21.33
CA THR A 597 49.92 -61.16 -21.92
C THR A 597 50.46 -62.53 -21.45
N GLU A 598 50.42 -62.81 -20.14
CA GLU A 598 50.80 -64.12 -19.58
C GLU A 598 49.95 -65.25 -20.19
N LEU A 599 48.65 -65.04 -20.31
CA LEU A 599 47.71 -65.98 -20.89
C LEU A 599 47.99 -66.25 -22.38
N ALA A 600 48.38 -65.22 -23.14
CA ALA A 600 48.77 -65.37 -24.55
C ALA A 600 50.04 -66.20 -24.70
N GLU A 601 51.07 -65.94 -23.90
CA GLU A 601 52.31 -66.72 -23.90
C GLU A 601 52.08 -68.19 -23.53
N LEU A 602 51.23 -68.45 -22.53
CA LEU A 602 50.89 -69.81 -22.13
C LEU A 602 50.05 -70.52 -23.21
N LYS A 603 49.10 -69.82 -23.86
CA LYS A 603 48.34 -70.39 -24.98
C LYS A 603 49.25 -70.72 -26.17
N GLU A 604 50.23 -69.87 -26.47
CA GLU A 604 51.21 -70.13 -27.53
C GLU A 604 52.09 -71.36 -27.21
N LYS A 605 52.61 -71.45 -25.98
CA LYS A 605 53.35 -72.64 -25.50
C LYS A 605 52.51 -73.92 -25.58
N ARG A 606 51.22 -73.85 -25.21
CA ARG A 606 50.27 -74.97 -25.37
C ARG A 606 50.14 -75.37 -26.83
N ASP A 607 49.96 -74.41 -27.72
CA ASP A 607 49.71 -74.69 -29.14
C ASP A 607 50.96 -75.26 -29.83
N GLN A 608 52.16 -74.80 -29.46
CA GLN A 608 53.42 -75.40 -29.87
C GLN A 608 53.56 -76.86 -29.39
N LEU A 609 53.24 -77.14 -28.13
CA LEU A 609 53.21 -78.50 -27.57
C LEU A 609 52.15 -79.38 -28.25
N LYS A 610 50.97 -78.85 -28.59
CA LYS A 610 49.92 -79.56 -29.34
C LYS A 610 50.38 -79.91 -30.76
N LEU A 611 51.02 -78.97 -31.45
CA LEU A 611 51.57 -79.18 -32.80
C LEU A 611 52.69 -80.25 -32.80
N GLN A 612 53.56 -80.25 -31.78
CA GLN A 612 54.56 -81.30 -31.59
C GLN A 612 53.92 -82.67 -31.36
N LEU A 613 52.84 -82.73 -30.57
CA LEU A 613 52.09 -83.96 -30.33
C LEU A 613 51.39 -84.52 -31.59
N ILE A 614 50.87 -83.64 -32.45
CA ILE A 614 50.18 -84.00 -33.71
C ILE A 614 51.16 -84.51 -34.78
N SER A 615 52.43 -84.10 -34.74
CA SER A 615 53.45 -84.52 -35.71
C SER A 615 54.05 -85.92 -35.48
N SER A 616 53.70 -86.59 -34.37
CA SER A 616 54.13 -87.96 -34.05
C SER A 616 53.09 -89.00 -34.51
N PRO A 617 53.48 -90.08 -35.22
CA PRO A 617 52.54 -91.07 -35.74
C PRO A 617 52.19 -92.10 -34.67
N SER A 618 51.27 -91.77 -33.77
CA SER A 618 50.46 -92.77 -33.06
C SER A 618 49.02 -92.28 -32.90
N ASP A 619 48.26 -92.41 -33.99
CA ASP A 619 46.80 -92.34 -33.88
C ASP A 619 46.34 -93.51 -33.00
N THR A 620 45.86 -93.14 -31.82
CA THR A 620 45.01 -93.95 -30.93
C THR A 620 45.64 -95.16 -30.22
N VAL A 621 46.51 -94.88 -29.24
CA VAL A 621 46.72 -95.78 -28.09
C VAL A 621 46.63 -94.97 -26.79
N TYR A 622 45.82 -95.44 -25.83
CA TYR A 622 45.68 -94.82 -24.51
C TYR A 622 46.58 -95.56 -23.51
N THR A 623 47.44 -94.82 -22.82
CA THR A 623 48.35 -95.40 -21.81
C THR A 623 47.60 -95.73 -20.52
N GLN A 624 48.15 -96.61 -19.66
CA GLN A 624 47.56 -96.83 -18.33
C GLN A 624 47.44 -95.53 -17.52
N GLN A 625 48.36 -94.59 -17.73
CA GLN A 625 48.36 -93.30 -17.06
C GLN A 625 47.26 -92.35 -17.59
N ASP A 626 46.89 -92.46 -18.87
CA ASP A 626 45.75 -91.74 -19.45
C ASP A 626 44.42 -92.28 -18.91
N ILE A 627 44.29 -93.61 -18.80
CA ILE A 627 43.12 -94.25 -18.18
C ILE A 627 43.02 -93.82 -16.71
N GLN A 628 44.14 -93.80 -15.98
CA GLN A 628 44.16 -93.38 -14.57
C GLN A 628 43.88 -91.88 -14.42
N THR A 629 44.35 -91.05 -15.35
CA THR A 629 44.03 -89.62 -15.40
C THR A 629 42.55 -89.38 -15.64
N GLN A 630 41.93 -90.12 -16.56
CA GLN A 630 40.50 -90.02 -16.82
C GLN A 630 39.65 -90.53 -15.65
N ILE A 631 40.13 -91.55 -14.91
CA ILE A 631 39.51 -92.00 -13.66
C ILE A 631 39.57 -90.89 -12.60
N ILE A 632 40.73 -90.25 -12.40
CA ILE A 632 40.88 -89.14 -11.44
C ILE A 632 40.03 -87.94 -11.85
N HIS A 633 39.93 -87.65 -13.15
CA HIS A 633 39.08 -86.57 -13.66
C HIS A 633 37.60 -86.85 -13.41
N LEU A 634 37.14 -88.07 -13.67
CA LEU A 634 35.77 -88.49 -13.34
C LEU A 634 35.51 -88.45 -11.83
N GLN A 635 36.48 -88.84 -10.99
CA GLN A 635 36.37 -88.73 -9.53
C GLN A 635 36.24 -87.27 -9.09
N THR A 636 37.02 -86.35 -9.66
CA THR A 636 36.92 -84.91 -9.34
C THR A 636 35.61 -84.30 -9.83
N LEU A 637 35.08 -84.70 -10.99
CA LEU A 637 33.75 -84.28 -11.44
C LEU A 637 32.64 -84.87 -10.54
N GLU A 638 32.76 -86.13 -10.12
CA GLU A 638 31.83 -86.77 -9.18
C GLU A 638 31.85 -86.11 -7.79
N GLU A 639 33.04 -85.75 -7.28
CA GLU A 639 33.19 -84.94 -6.06
C GLU A 639 32.56 -83.55 -6.23
N ARG A 640 32.80 -82.87 -7.35
CA ARG A 640 32.22 -81.56 -7.65
C ARG A 640 30.69 -81.62 -7.76
N ASN A 641 30.15 -82.68 -8.38
CA ASN A 641 28.71 -82.94 -8.43
C ASN A 641 28.12 -83.20 -7.03
N SER A 642 28.84 -83.91 -6.16
CA SER A 642 28.44 -84.13 -4.76
C SER A 642 28.40 -82.81 -3.97
N ILE A 643 29.40 -81.95 -4.16
CA ILE A 643 29.45 -80.60 -3.55
C ILE A 643 28.30 -79.73 -4.03
N LEU A 644 28.05 -79.67 -5.35
CA LEU A 644 26.93 -78.94 -5.94
C LEU A 644 25.58 -79.47 -5.46
N SER A 645 25.40 -80.80 -5.40
CA SER A 645 24.18 -81.41 -4.87
C SER A 645 23.95 -81.01 -3.41
N THR A 646 25.02 -80.87 -2.63
CA THR A 646 24.95 -80.40 -1.23
C THR A 646 24.61 -78.92 -1.17
N ALA A 647 25.19 -78.09 -2.04
CA ALA A 647 24.89 -76.66 -2.14
C ALA A 647 23.43 -76.38 -2.57
N VAL A 648 22.88 -77.17 -3.50
CA VAL A 648 21.46 -77.14 -3.90
C VAL A 648 20.56 -77.43 -2.69
N LEU A 649 20.86 -78.50 -1.94
CA LEU A 649 20.11 -78.86 -0.73
C LEU A 649 20.18 -77.76 0.33
N GLN A 650 21.37 -77.23 0.62
CA GLN A 650 21.56 -76.15 1.59
C GLN A 650 20.84 -74.86 1.18
N THR A 651 20.91 -74.49 -0.10
CA THR A 651 20.23 -73.30 -0.64
C THR A 651 18.71 -73.46 -0.52
N CYS A 652 18.16 -74.64 -0.82
CA CYS A 652 16.75 -74.96 -0.60
C CYS A 652 16.34 -74.83 0.87
N GLU A 653 17.13 -75.37 1.80
CA GLU A 653 16.88 -75.24 3.24
C GLU A 653 16.92 -73.77 3.70
N GLU A 654 17.89 -72.99 3.23
CA GLU A 654 17.98 -71.56 3.53
C GLU A 654 16.81 -70.74 2.96
N MET A 655 16.35 -71.08 1.76
CA MET A 655 15.16 -70.48 1.15
C MET A 655 13.91 -70.77 1.98
N ASP A 656 13.72 -72.00 2.43
CA ASP A 656 12.57 -72.37 3.27
C ASP A 656 12.60 -71.67 4.64
N VAL A 657 13.77 -71.56 5.26
CA VAL A 657 13.96 -70.78 6.49
C VAL A 657 13.64 -69.31 6.27
N THR A 658 14.12 -68.73 5.16
CA THR A 658 13.90 -67.31 4.83
C THR A 658 12.43 -67.03 4.53
N ARG A 659 11.78 -67.91 3.74
CA ARG A 659 10.34 -67.86 3.48
C ARG A 659 9.53 -67.99 4.77
N GLY A 660 9.91 -68.89 5.68
CA GLY A 660 9.27 -69.03 6.99
C GLY A 660 9.38 -67.77 7.86
N LYS A 661 10.50 -67.02 7.77
CA LYS A 661 10.66 -65.72 8.46
C LYS A 661 9.77 -64.64 7.84
N ILE A 662 9.68 -64.58 6.50
CA ILE A 662 8.81 -63.64 5.78
C ILE A 662 7.35 -63.85 6.21
N THR A 663 6.87 -65.10 6.18
CA THR A 663 5.48 -65.43 6.58
C THR A 663 5.18 -65.01 8.01
N LYS A 664 6.11 -65.18 8.96
CA LYS A 664 5.94 -64.72 10.34
C LYS A 664 5.82 -63.20 10.45
N ILE A 665 6.62 -62.45 9.70
CA ILE A 665 6.58 -60.98 9.71
C ILE A 665 5.28 -60.49 9.05
N ASP A 666 4.86 -61.09 7.94
CA ASP A 666 3.64 -60.71 7.23
C ASP A 666 2.39 -60.90 8.10
N ILE A 667 2.30 -62.01 8.86
CA ILE A 667 1.20 -62.24 9.82
C ILE A 667 1.17 -61.16 10.91
N ILE A 668 2.33 -60.76 11.44
CA ILE A 668 2.43 -59.70 12.45
C ILE A 668 2.02 -58.36 11.86
N CYS A 669 2.40 -58.06 10.61
CA CYS A 669 2.05 -56.83 9.93
C CYS A 669 0.56 -56.72 9.59
N GLU A 670 -0.11 -57.83 9.25
CA GLU A 670 -1.57 -57.87 9.03
C GLU A 670 -2.37 -57.61 10.30
N GLN A 671 -1.86 -58.05 11.46
CA GLN A 671 -2.51 -57.86 12.76
C GLN A 671 -2.19 -56.51 13.42
N PHE A 672 -1.30 -55.70 12.82
CA PHE A 672 -0.88 -54.43 13.39
C PHE A 672 -1.92 -53.32 13.12
N PRO A 673 -2.45 -52.62 14.14
CA PRO A 673 -3.51 -51.63 13.97
C PRO A 673 -2.97 -50.28 13.46
N VAL A 674 -2.40 -50.26 12.26
CA VAL A 674 -1.75 -49.07 11.66
C VAL A 674 -2.73 -47.91 11.51
N LYS A 675 -3.98 -48.21 11.14
CA LYS A 675 -5.02 -47.18 10.93
C LYS A 675 -5.33 -46.44 12.23
N GLU A 676 -5.56 -47.17 13.31
CA GLU A 676 -5.83 -46.61 14.64
C GLU A 676 -4.62 -45.82 15.17
N LEU A 677 -3.40 -46.32 14.98
CA LEU A 677 -2.18 -45.62 15.40
C LEU A 677 -1.95 -44.31 14.62
N LYS A 678 -2.28 -44.27 13.33
CA LYS A 678 -2.23 -43.04 12.52
C LYS A 678 -3.27 -42.03 12.98
N GLU A 679 -4.51 -42.47 13.24
CA GLU A 679 -5.58 -41.62 13.77
C GLU A 679 -5.22 -41.06 15.17
N GLU A 680 -4.65 -41.87 16.07
CA GLU A 680 -4.18 -41.39 17.38
C GLU A 680 -2.99 -40.42 17.27
N THR A 681 -2.12 -40.60 16.27
CA THR A 681 -0.98 -39.69 16.01
C THR A 681 -1.46 -38.34 15.45
N GLU A 682 -2.50 -38.36 14.63
CA GLU A 682 -3.13 -37.14 14.10
C GLU A 682 -3.85 -36.38 15.22
N LEU A 683 -4.61 -37.07 16.07
CA LEU A 683 -5.21 -36.51 17.27
C LEU A 683 -4.16 -35.90 18.23
N GLN A 684 -2.99 -36.53 18.35
CA GLN A 684 -1.88 -36.02 19.14
C GLN A 684 -1.33 -34.69 18.57
N LYS A 685 -1.23 -34.56 17.24
CA LYS A 685 -0.83 -33.30 16.58
C LYS A 685 -1.88 -32.22 16.78
N ASP A 686 -3.16 -32.55 16.63
CA ASP A 686 -4.26 -31.59 16.83
C ASP A 686 -4.30 -31.07 18.26
N LEU A 687 -4.13 -31.93 19.26
CA LEU A 687 -4.04 -31.53 20.66
C LEU A 687 -2.81 -30.66 20.93
N ALA A 688 -1.67 -30.91 20.27
CA ALA A 688 -0.49 -30.05 20.39
C ALA A 688 -0.75 -28.64 19.82
N ASN A 689 -1.40 -28.54 18.67
CA ASN A 689 -1.81 -27.26 18.07
C ASN A 689 -2.81 -26.52 18.97
N GLN A 690 -3.78 -27.22 19.56
CA GLN A 690 -4.72 -26.63 20.52
C GLN A 690 -4.04 -26.11 21.79
N VAL A 691 -2.99 -26.78 22.28
CA VAL A 691 -2.18 -26.27 23.40
C VAL A 691 -1.52 -24.94 23.03
N GLU A 692 -0.93 -24.83 21.83
CA GLU A 692 -0.27 -23.61 21.38
C GLU A 692 -1.26 -22.44 21.27
N LEU A 693 -2.40 -22.65 20.58
CA LEU A 693 -3.45 -21.64 20.44
C LEU A 693 -4.01 -21.18 21.79
N THR A 694 -4.27 -22.12 22.70
CA THR A 694 -4.82 -21.81 24.03
C THR A 694 -3.78 -21.14 24.93
N GLN A 695 -2.50 -21.47 24.77
CA GLN A 695 -1.39 -20.80 25.46
C GLN A 695 -1.25 -19.35 24.99
N SER A 696 -1.26 -19.10 23.68
CA SER A 696 -1.23 -17.72 23.15
C SER A 696 -2.43 -16.89 23.62
N ARG A 697 -3.62 -17.51 23.67
CA ARG A 697 -4.81 -16.87 24.24
C ARG A 697 -4.61 -16.52 25.72
N LEU A 698 -4.06 -17.44 26.51
CA LEU A 698 -3.79 -17.19 27.93
C LEU A 698 -2.80 -16.03 28.13
N ASP A 699 -1.76 -15.95 27.30
CA ASP A 699 -0.73 -14.90 27.38
C ASP A 699 -1.33 -13.52 27.04
N LEU A 700 -2.20 -13.45 26.03
CA LEU A 700 -2.94 -12.22 25.68
C LEU A 700 -3.83 -11.74 26.83
N GLU A 701 -4.60 -12.65 27.45
CA GLU A 701 -5.48 -12.29 28.56
C GLU A 701 -4.68 -11.85 29.81
N GLN A 702 -3.47 -12.43 30.02
CA GLN A 702 -2.55 -11.99 31.09
C GLN A 702 -1.97 -10.61 30.84
N GLN A 703 -1.57 -10.29 29.61
CA GLN A 703 -1.12 -8.94 29.23
C GLN A 703 -2.24 -7.91 29.45
N ARG A 704 -3.48 -8.27 29.08
CA ARG A 704 -4.67 -7.43 29.32
C ARG A 704 -4.88 -7.15 30.82
N LEU A 705 -4.78 -8.18 31.66
CA LEU A 705 -4.87 -8.02 33.12
C LEU A 705 -3.74 -7.13 33.67
N GLN A 706 -2.51 -7.27 33.15
CA GLN A 706 -1.38 -6.46 33.57
C GLN A 706 -1.59 -4.97 33.24
N SER A 707 -2.12 -4.68 32.05
CA SER A 707 -2.49 -3.33 31.63
C SER A 707 -3.61 -2.74 32.50
N GLN A 708 -4.69 -3.50 32.73
CA GLN A 708 -5.79 -3.08 33.61
C GLN A 708 -5.31 -2.85 35.06
N THR A 709 -4.41 -3.69 35.57
CA THR A 709 -3.84 -3.53 36.92
C THR A 709 -2.97 -2.28 37.03
N LYS A 710 -2.14 -1.98 36.01
CA LYS A 710 -1.37 -0.73 35.96
C LYS A 710 -2.28 0.50 35.90
N SER A 711 -3.37 0.41 35.15
CA SER A 711 -4.37 1.47 35.06
C SER A 711 -5.06 1.70 36.41
N ALA A 712 -5.54 0.64 37.06
CA ALA A 712 -6.20 0.70 38.37
C ALA A 712 -5.28 1.25 39.49
N LYS A 713 -3.97 0.93 39.49
CA LYS A 713 -3.00 1.49 40.45
C LYS A 713 -2.86 3.01 40.41
N LYS A 714 -3.30 3.67 39.34
CA LYS A 714 -3.33 5.14 39.30
C LYS A 714 -4.26 5.72 40.36
N LEU A 715 -5.28 4.97 40.79
CA LEU A 715 -6.21 5.34 41.86
C LEU A 715 -5.48 5.49 43.22
N ASP A 716 -4.42 4.72 43.47
CA ASP A 716 -3.66 4.78 44.73
C ASP A 716 -2.83 6.07 44.84
N THR A 717 -2.51 6.69 43.71
CA THR A 717 -1.62 7.87 43.63
C THR A 717 -2.36 9.19 43.52
N VAL A 718 -3.68 9.18 43.38
CA VAL A 718 -4.47 10.41 43.20
C VAL A 718 -5.09 10.88 44.51
N PRO A 719 -4.95 12.18 44.86
CA PRO A 719 -5.44 12.72 46.13
C PRO A 719 -6.97 12.73 46.25
N CYS A 720 -7.70 12.64 45.14
CA CYS A 720 -9.16 12.61 45.12
C CYS A 720 -9.77 11.21 45.36
N GLY A 721 -8.95 10.15 45.42
CA GLY A 721 -9.40 8.77 45.64
C GLY A 721 -10.56 8.35 44.73
N ASP A 722 -11.60 7.75 45.32
CA ASP A 722 -12.80 7.25 44.62
C ASP A 722 -13.94 8.28 44.47
N GLN A 723 -13.72 9.55 44.84
CA GLN A 723 -14.81 10.54 44.91
C GLN A 723 -15.40 10.93 43.54
N PHE A 724 -14.66 10.75 42.44
CA PHE A 724 -15.06 11.21 41.11
C PHE A 724 -14.83 10.15 40.02
N PRO A 725 -15.62 9.06 39.97
CA PRO A 725 -15.39 7.92 39.08
C PRO A 725 -15.56 8.23 37.57
N LYS A 726 -16.17 9.37 37.23
CA LYS A 726 -16.33 9.86 35.85
C LYS A 726 -15.27 10.88 35.44
N CYS A 727 -14.30 11.19 36.32
CA CYS A 727 -13.24 12.14 36.03
C CYS A 727 -12.44 11.71 34.79
N PRO A 728 -12.24 12.58 33.78
CA PRO A 728 -11.55 12.23 32.54
C PRO A 728 -10.15 11.63 32.73
N TYR A 729 -9.48 11.97 33.83
CA TYR A 729 -8.11 11.54 34.14
C TYR A 729 -8.02 10.17 34.83
N ILE A 730 -9.09 9.69 35.47
CA ILE A 730 -9.10 8.43 36.24
C ILE A 730 -10.27 7.48 35.90
N LYS A 731 -11.19 7.88 35.01
CA LYS A 731 -12.34 7.05 34.56
C LYS A 731 -11.90 5.67 34.05
N ASP A 732 -10.78 5.61 33.33
CA ASP A 732 -10.27 4.37 32.75
C ASP A 732 -9.62 3.47 33.82
N ALA A 733 -9.12 4.07 34.91
CA ALA A 733 -8.60 3.37 36.07
C ALA A 733 -9.74 2.72 36.88
N HIS A 734 -10.86 3.42 37.08
CA HIS A 734 -12.06 2.86 37.70
C HIS A 734 -12.70 1.75 36.86
N LYS A 735 -12.84 1.97 35.55
CA LYS A 735 -13.34 0.94 34.64
C LYS A 735 -12.44 -0.30 34.70
N SER A 736 -11.12 -0.11 34.64
CA SER A 736 -10.16 -1.21 34.78
C SER A 736 -10.28 -1.92 36.13
N ALA A 737 -10.45 -1.19 37.23
CA ALA A 737 -10.63 -1.76 38.57
C ALA A 737 -11.87 -2.68 38.65
N THR A 738 -12.99 -2.28 38.02
CA THR A 738 -14.20 -3.12 37.96
C THR A 738 -14.06 -4.37 37.09
N GLU A 739 -13.28 -4.29 36.01
CA GLU A 739 -13.12 -5.38 35.05
C GLU A 739 -12.06 -6.42 35.45
N ILE A 740 -11.11 -6.06 36.34
CA ILE A 740 -10.02 -6.94 36.79
C ILE A 740 -10.53 -8.27 37.33
N THR A 741 -11.62 -8.27 38.11
CA THR A 741 -12.17 -9.50 38.70
C THR A 741 -12.72 -10.43 37.62
N GLY A 742 -13.43 -9.87 36.64
CA GLY A 742 -13.90 -10.64 35.47
C GLY A 742 -12.75 -11.18 34.64
N GLN A 743 -11.71 -10.37 34.42
CA GLN A 743 -10.52 -10.75 33.66
C GLN A 743 -9.72 -11.88 34.34
N LYS A 744 -9.59 -11.84 35.68
CA LYS A 744 -8.96 -12.93 36.47
C LYS A 744 -9.73 -14.24 36.33
N ASN A 745 -11.06 -14.19 36.26
CA ASN A 745 -11.89 -15.39 36.06
C ASN A 745 -11.70 -15.98 34.66
N VAL A 746 -11.57 -15.14 33.62
CA VAL A 746 -11.25 -15.59 32.26
C VAL A 746 -9.89 -16.31 32.25
N ILE A 747 -8.84 -15.70 32.80
CA ILE A 747 -7.50 -16.32 32.89
C ILE A 747 -7.55 -17.66 33.66
N SER A 748 -8.29 -17.72 34.77
CA SER A 748 -8.51 -18.94 35.54
C SER A 748 -9.15 -20.05 34.70
N SER A 749 -10.20 -19.71 33.94
CA SER A 749 -10.91 -20.67 33.07
C SER A 749 -10.02 -21.16 31.91
N THR A 750 -9.34 -20.26 31.20
CA THR A 750 -8.42 -20.62 30.11
C THR A 750 -7.24 -21.44 30.61
N ARG A 751 -6.74 -21.17 31.83
CA ARG A 751 -5.67 -21.98 32.45
C ARG A 751 -6.14 -23.39 32.80
N LYS A 752 -7.39 -23.56 33.25
CA LYS A 752 -7.99 -24.89 33.48
C LYS A 752 -8.17 -25.66 32.19
N GLU A 753 -8.67 -25.01 31.14
CA GLU A 753 -8.82 -25.58 29.79
C GLU A 753 -7.48 -26.04 29.23
N LEU A 754 -6.47 -25.18 29.26
CA LEU A 754 -5.11 -25.50 28.86
C LEU A 754 -4.53 -26.69 29.65
N GLY A 755 -4.78 -26.75 30.96
CA GLY A 755 -4.36 -27.86 31.81
C GLY A 755 -5.00 -29.19 31.41
N ALA A 756 -6.29 -29.18 31.04
CA ALA A 756 -6.99 -30.37 30.58
C ALA A 756 -6.44 -30.88 29.22
N ILE A 757 -6.19 -29.96 28.28
CA ILE A 757 -5.62 -30.30 26.96
C ILE A 757 -4.20 -30.84 27.12
N LYS A 758 -3.35 -30.20 27.93
CA LYS A 758 -1.97 -30.67 28.22
C LYS A 758 -1.97 -32.07 28.84
N LYS A 759 -2.88 -32.35 29.79
CA LYS A 759 -3.00 -33.69 30.40
C LYS A 759 -3.41 -34.77 29.38
N ASN A 760 -4.32 -34.44 28.46
CA ASN A 760 -4.72 -35.35 27.38
C ASN A 760 -3.57 -35.61 26.39
N LEU A 761 -2.80 -34.56 26.06
CA LEU A 761 -1.62 -34.66 25.20
C LEU A 761 -0.52 -35.50 25.84
N GLU A 762 -0.25 -35.32 27.14
CA GLU A 762 0.73 -36.14 27.89
C GLU A 762 0.30 -37.61 27.94
N ARG A 763 -0.99 -37.89 28.14
CA ARG A 763 -1.52 -39.26 28.10
C ARG A 763 -1.28 -39.92 26.75
N LEU A 764 -1.44 -39.19 25.64
CA LEU A 764 -1.17 -39.71 24.29
C LEU A 764 0.33 -39.81 23.99
N ARG A 765 1.16 -38.85 24.45
CA ARG A 765 2.63 -38.93 24.36
C ARG A 765 3.19 -40.15 25.10
N GLY A 766 2.63 -40.47 26.26
CA GLY A 766 3.01 -41.66 27.05
C GLY A 766 2.73 -43.00 26.37
N LYS A 767 1.94 -43.05 25.27
CA LYS A 767 1.65 -44.29 24.53
C LYS A 767 2.77 -44.73 23.57
N GLY A 768 3.80 -43.90 23.35
CA GLY A 768 4.95 -44.23 22.50
C GLY A 768 4.56 -44.50 21.03
N LEU A 769 3.59 -43.76 20.49
CA LEU A 769 3.01 -44.01 19.16
C LEU A 769 4.06 -43.97 18.03
N GLY A 770 4.99 -43.01 18.10
CA GLY A 770 6.08 -42.88 17.13
C GLY A 770 7.07 -44.06 17.15
N GLU A 771 7.39 -44.59 18.34
CA GLU A 771 8.26 -45.77 18.45
C GLU A 771 7.58 -47.03 17.90
N LYS A 772 6.26 -47.17 18.09
CA LYS A 772 5.47 -48.29 17.56
C LYS A 772 5.38 -48.25 16.04
N LEU A 773 5.17 -47.07 15.45
CA LEU A 773 5.17 -46.89 13.99
C LEU A 773 6.58 -47.12 13.40
N SER A 774 7.62 -46.63 14.06
CA SER A 774 9.02 -46.87 13.65
C SER A 774 9.37 -48.36 13.65
N LYS A 775 8.99 -49.12 14.69
CA LYS A 775 9.18 -50.57 14.75
C LYS A 775 8.42 -51.30 13.64
N TYR A 776 7.22 -50.85 13.28
CA TYR A 776 6.45 -51.40 12.18
C TYR A 776 7.11 -51.13 10.81
N GLU A 777 7.62 -49.92 10.59
CA GLU A 777 8.39 -49.56 9.39
C GLU A 777 9.69 -50.36 9.28
N GLU A 778 10.38 -50.58 10.40
CA GLU A 778 11.58 -51.42 10.47
C GLU A 778 11.27 -52.90 10.14
N MET A 779 10.14 -53.43 10.62
CA MET A 779 9.66 -54.76 10.26
C MET A 779 9.35 -54.88 8.76
N LEU A 780 8.73 -53.86 8.14
CA LEU A 780 8.48 -53.84 6.71
C LEU A 780 9.77 -53.79 5.89
N LYS A 781 10.76 -52.99 6.31
CA LYS A 781 12.10 -52.97 5.70
C LYS A 781 12.78 -54.33 5.80
N ASN A 782 12.72 -54.98 6.95
CA ASN A 782 13.26 -56.33 7.15
C ASN A 782 12.55 -57.37 6.27
N ALA A 783 11.23 -57.28 6.11
CA ALA A 783 10.48 -58.15 5.20
C ALA A 783 10.90 -57.94 3.73
N GLN A 784 11.10 -56.70 3.29
CA GLN A 784 11.60 -56.39 1.96
C GLN A 784 13.01 -56.94 1.73
N HIS A 785 13.92 -56.75 2.69
CA HIS A 785 15.28 -57.29 2.62
C HIS A 785 15.28 -58.82 2.54
N LEU A 786 14.45 -59.50 3.35
CA LEU A 786 14.32 -60.96 3.30
C LEU A 786 13.70 -61.44 1.97
N ARG A 787 12.77 -60.68 1.37
CA ARG A 787 12.20 -60.99 0.04
C ARG A 787 13.23 -60.85 -1.08
N LEU A 788 14.09 -59.84 -1.01
CA LEU A 788 15.24 -59.70 -1.93
C LEU A 788 16.20 -60.88 -1.75
N LYS A 789 16.62 -61.17 -0.52
CA LYS A 789 17.47 -62.34 -0.23
C LYS A 789 16.87 -63.65 -0.73
N ASN A 790 15.57 -63.86 -0.57
CA ASN A 790 14.88 -65.05 -1.07
C ASN A 790 14.81 -65.09 -2.61
N SER A 791 14.82 -63.94 -3.28
CA SER A 791 14.89 -63.85 -4.74
C SER A 791 16.30 -64.18 -5.24
N ASP A 792 17.33 -63.69 -4.54
CA ASP A 792 18.75 -64.00 -4.83
C ASP A 792 19.04 -65.49 -4.63
N LEU A 793 18.62 -66.07 -3.50
CA LEU A 793 18.75 -67.51 -3.25
C LEU A 793 18.05 -68.35 -4.33
N LYS A 794 16.92 -67.88 -4.87
CA LYS A 794 16.20 -68.55 -5.95
C LYS A 794 16.93 -68.49 -7.29
N LEU A 795 17.67 -67.40 -7.55
CA LEU A 795 18.55 -67.29 -8.70
C LEU A 795 19.74 -68.24 -8.56
N ASN A 796 20.40 -68.23 -7.40
CA ASN A 796 21.52 -69.12 -7.09
C ASN A 796 21.12 -70.59 -7.19
N LEU A 797 19.94 -70.96 -6.71
CA LEU A 797 19.41 -72.32 -6.83
C LEU A 797 19.31 -72.75 -8.29
N ARG A 798 18.77 -71.90 -9.16
CA ARG A 798 18.65 -72.20 -10.60
C ARG A 798 20.00 -72.32 -11.28
N GLU A 799 20.97 -71.51 -10.88
CA GLU A 799 22.34 -71.57 -11.38
C GLU A 799 23.00 -72.89 -10.96
N PHE A 800 22.93 -73.26 -9.68
CA PHE A 800 23.45 -74.53 -9.18
C PHE A 800 22.75 -75.75 -9.81
N GLU A 801 21.44 -75.71 -10.03
CA GLU A 801 20.70 -76.78 -10.73
C GLU A 801 21.14 -76.92 -12.19
N SER A 802 21.37 -75.80 -12.89
CA SER A 802 21.86 -75.77 -14.28
C SER A 802 23.29 -76.32 -14.38
N ASP A 803 24.18 -75.90 -13.46
CA ASP A 803 25.56 -76.37 -13.39
C ASP A 803 25.62 -77.87 -13.06
N GLN A 804 24.78 -78.32 -12.13
CA GLN A 804 24.66 -79.73 -11.79
C GLN A 804 24.21 -80.55 -13.00
N GLN A 805 23.21 -80.08 -13.75
CA GLN A 805 22.73 -80.74 -14.97
C GLN A 805 23.84 -80.86 -16.03
N THR A 806 24.66 -79.81 -16.17
CA THR A 806 25.80 -79.79 -17.10
C THR A 806 26.88 -80.80 -16.68
N ILE A 807 27.29 -80.79 -15.41
CA ILE A 807 28.30 -81.72 -14.88
C ILE A 807 27.83 -83.17 -14.94
N VAL A 808 26.55 -83.44 -14.66
CA VAL A 808 25.98 -84.79 -14.83
C VAL A 808 26.10 -85.26 -16.29
N GLY A 809 25.87 -84.35 -17.25
CA GLY A 809 26.12 -84.59 -18.67
C GLY A 809 27.57 -84.95 -18.95
N GLU A 810 28.52 -84.16 -18.44
CA GLU A 810 29.96 -84.38 -18.60
C GLU A 810 30.44 -85.70 -17.98
N ILE A 811 29.94 -86.07 -16.79
CA ILE A 811 30.23 -87.36 -16.14
C ILE A 811 29.74 -88.52 -17.00
N SER A 812 28.54 -88.41 -17.58
CA SER A 812 27.98 -89.46 -18.44
C SER A 812 28.86 -89.68 -19.68
N HIS A 813 29.27 -88.60 -20.33
CA HIS A 813 30.14 -88.64 -21.50
C HIS A 813 31.55 -89.13 -21.16
N GLY A 814 32.12 -88.66 -20.04
CA GLY A 814 33.43 -89.07 -19.57
C GLY A 814 33.51 -90.56 -19.19
N LYS A 815 32.41 -91.14 -18.65
CA LYS A 815 32.30 -92.59 -18.38
C LYS A 815 32.26 -93.41 -19.66
N GLU A 816 31.61 -92.90 -20.70
CA GLU A 816 31.55 -93.52 -22.02
C GLU A 816 32.93 -93.50 -22.70
N LEU A 817 33.64 -92.38 -22.61
CA LEU A 817 35.03 -92.24 -23.07
C LEU A 817 35.98 -93.18 -22.32
N LEU A 818 35.87 -93.28 -20.98
CA LEU A 818 36.68 -94.20 -20.18
C LEU A 818 36.46 -95.67 -20.60
N ARG A 819 35.23 -96.01 -21.01
CA ARG A 819 34.90 -97.35 -21.51
C ARG A 819 35.57 -97.61 -22.86
N ASP A 820 35.60 -96.64 -23.77
CA ASP A 820 36.31 -96.74 -25.05
C ASP A 820 37.84 -96.79 -24.86
N MET A 821 38.40 -96.02 -23.91
CA MET A 821 39.83 -96.04 -23.58
C MET A 821 40.29 -97.40 -23.04
N ARG A 822 39.49 -98.04 -22.17
CA ARG A 822 39.78 -99.39 -21.62
C ARG A 822 39.76 -100.50 -22.66
N LEU A 823 39.03 -100.32 -23.76
CA LEU A 823 38.93 -101.29 -24.86
C LEU A 823 40.15 -101.27 -25.80
N ARG A 824 41.00 -100.23 -25.73
CA ARG A 824 42.07 -99.95 -26.71
C ARG A 824 43.50 -99.86 -26.11
N SER A 825 43.77 -100.51 -24.97
CA SER A 825 45.09 -100.46 -24.30
C SER A 825 46.06 -101.54 -24.81
N ALA A 826 47.29 -101.16 -25.22
CA ALA A 826 48.41 -102.06 -25.53
C ALA A 826 49.80 -101.46 -25.16
N ASP A 827 50.82 -102.34 -25.11
CA ASP A 827 52.11 -102.36 -24.39
C ASP A 827 53.04 -101.11 -24.29
N GLU A 828 53.77 -101.05 -23.17
CA GLU A 828 54.41 -99.89 -22.52
C GLU A 828 55.80 -99.44 -23.04
N GLU A 829 56.39 -100.03 -24.08
CA GLU A 829 57.84 -99.83 -24.33
C GLU A 829 58.24 -98.79 -25.40
N LYS A 830 57.32 -97.97 -25.95
CA LYS A 830 57.70 -96.95 -26.99
C LYS A 830 57.40 -95.47 -26.71
N ASP A 831 56.64 -95.10 -25.67
CA ASP A 831 56.02 -93.75 -25.61
C ASP A 831 56.35 -92.88 -24.37
N ALA A 832 57.49 -93.09 -23.70
CA ALA A 832 57.86 -92.32 -22.50
C ALA A 832 58.00 -90.79 -22.74
N GLU A 833 58.41 -90.36 -23.94
CA GLU A 833 58.49 -88.94 -24.31
C GLU A 833 57.10 -88.31 -24.57
N ILE A 834 56.16 -89.07 -25.14
CA ILE A 834 54.79 -88.61 -25.44
C ILE A 834 54.00 -88.43 -24.13
N ILE A 835 54.20 -89.33 -23.16
CA ILE A 835 53.58 -89.23 -21.82
C ILE A 835 54.03 -87.96 -21.10
N LYS A 836 55.33 -87.62 -21.15
CA LYS A 836 55.87 -86.40 -20.54
C LYS A 836 55.29 -85.14 -21.18
N MET A 837 55.23 -85.08 -22.51
CA MET A 837 54.62 -83.95 -23.23
C MET A 837 53.13 -83.79 -22.93
N ARG A 838 52.37 -84.88 -22.73
CA ARG A 838 50.96 -84.83 -22.30
C ARG A 838 50.80 -84.29 -20.88
N LEU A 839 51.69 -84.64 -19.95
CA LEU A 839 51.69 -84.12 -18.57
C LEU A 839 52.00 -82.62 -18.54
N ASP A 840 53.01 -82.18 -19.28
CA ASP A 840 53.36 -80.76 -19.39
C ASP A 840 52.21 -79.96 -19.99
N LEU A 841 51.52 -80.51 -21.00
CA LEU A 841 50.33 -79.92 -21.61
C LEU A 841 49.17 -79.78 -20.62
N LYS A 842 48.92 -80.80 -19.79
CA LYS A 842 47.89 -80.77 -18.74
C LYS A 842 48.19 -79.72 -17.65
N HIS A 843 49.46 -79.59 -17.25
CA HIS A 843 49.89 -78.55 -16.30
C HIS A 843 49.70 -77.15 -16.89
N LEU A 844 50.04 -76.98 -18.17
CA LEU A 844 49.85 -75.72 -18.88
C LEU A 844 48.37 -75.35 -19.02
N GLU A 845 47.51 -76.32 -19.37
CA GLU A 845 46.06 -76.10 -19.48
C GLU A 845 45.42 -75.73 -18.14
N LYS A 846 45.86 -76.34 -17.03
CA LYS A 846 45.42 -75.95 -15.69
C LYS A 846 45.83 -74.51 -15.37
N ARG A 847 47.09 -74.13 -15.65
CA ARG A 847 47.59 -72.77 -15.41
C ARG A 847 46.87 -71.73 -16.27
N ILE A 848 46.58 -72.05 -17.53
CA ILE A 848 45.75 -71.20 -18.40
C ILE A 848 44.35 -71.02 -17.81
N SER A 849 43.74 -72.08 -17.28
CA SER A 849 42.41 -71.98 -16.66
C SER A 849 42.40 -71.12 -15.39
N GLU A 850 43.45 -71.19 -14.56
CA GLU A 850 43.59 -70.36 -13.36
C GLU A 850 43.72 -68.87 -13.73
N ILE A 851 44.59 -68.55 -14.70
CA ILE A 851 44.83 -67.17 -15.17
C ILE A 851 43.63 -66.61 -15.93
N ASP A 852 42.89 -67.42 -16.70
CA ASP A 852 41.66 -66.95 -17.37
C ASP A 852 40.54 -66.65 -16.37
N ALA A 853 40.49 -67.35 -15.23
CA ALA A 853 39.58 -67.02 -14.14
C ALA A 853 39.93 -65.68 -13.47
N GLU A 854 41.22 -65.40 -13.26
CA GLU A 854 41.69 -64.09 -12.79
C GLU A 854 41.36 -62.97 -13.80
N ARG A 855 41.52 -63.24 -15.11
CA ARG A 855 41.12 -62.31 -16.19
C ARG A 855 39.62 -61.98 -16.16
N LEU A 856 38.77 -62.99 -15.93
CA LEU A 856 37.32 -62.82 -15.84
C LEU A 856 36.93 -62.00 -14.60
N TYR A 857 37.55 -62.27 -13.45
CA TYR A 857 37.35 -61.49 -12.23
C TYR A 857 37.72 -60.01 -12.43
N LEU A 858 38.88 -59.71 -13.02
CA LEU A 858 39.27 -58.33 -13.32
C LEU A 858 38.32 -57.67 -14.33
N THR A 859 37.77 -58.42 -15.29
CA THR A 859 36.77 -57.90 -16.24
C THR A 859 35.47 -57.49 -15.54
N GLU A 860 35.03 -58.26 -14.54
CA GLU A 860 33.89 -57.92 -13.69
C GLU A 860 34.18 -56.66 -12.86
N GLN A 861 35.34 -56.58 -12.20
CA GLN A 861 35.72 -55.42 -11.40
C GLN A 861 35.84 -54.14 -12.23
N ILE A 862 36.40 -54.20 -13.44
CA ILE A 862 36.42 -53.06 -14.38
C ILE A 862 35.00 -52.59 -14.71
N SER A 863 34.06 -53.52 -14.90
CA SER A 863 32.67 -53.21 -15.25
C SER A 863 31.94 -52.55 -14.08
N LEU A 864 32.15 -53.05 -12.85
CA LEU A 864 31.59 -52.48 -11.63
C LEU A 864 32.13 -51.07 -11.35
N SER A 865 33.45 -50.87 -11.45
CA SER A 865 34.08 -49.56 -11.27
C SER A 865 33.64 -48.55 -12.35
N ALA A 866 33.49 -48.99 -13.60
CA ALA A 866 32.99 -48.14 -14.70
C ALA A 866 31.55 -47.69 -14.43
N ALA A 867 30.67 -48.62 -14.07
CA ALA A 867 29.27 -48.31 -13.74
C ALA A 867 29.19 -47.35 -12.54
N LYS A 868 30.02 -47.55 -11.52
CA LYS A 868 30.05 -46.66 -10.35
C LYS A 868 30.57 -45.27 -10.68
N GLN A 869 31.57 -45.15 -11.55
CA GLN A 869 32.06 -43.86 -12.05
C GLN A 869 30.97 -43.11 -12.82
N GLU A 870 30.23 -43.79 -13.70
CA GLU A 870 29.11 -43.21 -14.45
C GLU A 870 27.96 -42.74 -13.54
N GLU A 871 27.63 -43.54 -12.52
CA GLU A 871 26.64 -43.18 -11.49
C GLU A 871 27.05 -41.89 -10.76
N LEU A 872 28.31 -41.79 -10.30
CA LEU A 872 28.83 -40.61 -9.61
C LEU A 872 28.85 -39.37 -10.52
N GLN A 873 29.19 -39.54 -11.79
CA GLN A 873 29.15 -38.46 -12.79
C GLN A 873 27.73 -37.91 -12.96
N THR A 874 26.75 -38.82 -13.06
CA THR A 874 25.33 -38.48 -13.21
C THR A 874 24.78 -37.77 -11.96
N GLU A 875 25.15 -38.23 -10.75
CA GLU A 875 24.78 -37.56 -9.50
C GLU A 875 25.36 -36.15 -9.41
N LYS A 876 26.64 -35.97 -9.78
CA LYS A 876 27.32 -34.67 -9.81
C LYS A 876 26.63 -33.68 -10.75
N GLU A 877 26.29 -34.10 -11.96
CA GLU A 877 25.58 -33.26 -12.95
C GLU A 877 24.19 -32.84 -12.42
N LYS A 878 23.42 -33.80 -11.89
CA LYS A 878 22.12 -33.51 -11.27
C LYS A 878 22.25 -32.51 -10.12
N PHE A 879 23.21 -32.70 -9.22
CA PHE A 879 23.43 -31.76 -8.11
C PHE A 879 23.83 -30.36 -8.60
N GLY A 880 24.69 -30.28 -9.62
CA GLY A 880 25.06 -29.01 -10.27
C GLY A 880 23.85 -28.26 -10.79
N THR A 881 22.99 -28.91 -11.58
CA THR A 881 21.77 -28.27 -12.12
C THR A 881 20.80 -27.80 -11.04
N LEU A 882 20.64 -28.57 -9.95
CA LEU A 882 19.81 -28.18 -8.81
C LEU A 882 20.39 -26.98 -8.07
N LYS A 883 21.71 -26.95 -7.91
CA LYS A 883 22.43 -25.84 -7.27
C LYS A 883 22.31 -24.56 -8.08
N ASP A 884 22.51 -24.60 -9.40
CA ASP A 884 22.41 -23.43 -10.27
C ASP A 884 21.00 -22.84 -10.28
N ARG A 885 19.96 -23.71 -10.34
CA ARG A 885 18.57 -23.29 -10.16
C ARG A 885 18.34 -22.65 -8.79
N TRP A 886 18.84 -23.27 -7.72
CA TRP A 886 18.69 -22.74 -6.36
C TRP A 886 19.37 -21.36 -6.21
N GLU A 887 20.56 -21.18 -6.77
CA GLU A 887 21.28 -19.90 -6.78
C GLU A 887 20.50 -18.82 -7.56
N THR A 888 19.96 -19.18 -8.73
CA THR A 888 19.14 -18.26 -9.55
C THR A 888 17.87 -17.83 -8.81
N TYR A 889 17.15 -18.77 -8.19
CA TYR A 889 15.96 -18.47 -7.39
C TYR A 889 16.30 -17.68 -6.11
N SER A 890 17.44 -17.96 -5.47
CA SER A 890 17.94 -17.23 -4.30
C SER A 890 18.25 -15.76 -4.66
N LEU A 891 18.93 -15.56 -5.78
CA LEU A 891 19.23 -14.22 -6.31
C LEU A 891 17.96 -13.47 -6.71
N PHE A 892 17.03 -14.12 -7.41
CA PHE A 892 15.72 -13.55 -7.72
C PHE A 892 14.96 -13.17 -6.45
N SER A 893 14.96 -14.05 -5.43
CA SER A 893 14.37 -13.75 -4.13
C SER A 893 15.00 -12.54 -3.45
N GLN A 894 16.30 -12.29 -3.62
CA GLN A 894 16.95 -11.08 -3.09
C GLN A 894 16.53 -9.84 -3.88
N ALA A 895 16.39 -9.95 -5.21
CA ALA A 895 15.95 -8.86 -6.07
C ALA A 895 14.52 -8.40 -5.74
N VAL A 896 13.59 -9.32 -5.51
CA VAL A 896 12.18 -9.01 -5.22
C VAL A 896 11.86 -8.87 -3.72
N ASP A 897 12.83 -9.09 -2.83
CA ASP A 897 12.66 -8.85 -1.39
C ASP A 897 12.47 -7.35 -1.09
N LYS A 898 11.92 -7.05 0.09
CA LYS A 898 11.67 -5.69 0.59
C LYS A 898 12.90 -4.78 0.57
N ARG A 899 14.10 -5.36 0.58
CA ARG A 899 15.39 -4.64 0.52
C ARG A 899 15.97 -4.48 -0.90
N GLY A 900 15.39 -5.14 -1.90
CA GLY A 900 15.84 -5.11 -3.29
C GLY A 900 15.15 -4.02 -4.11
N ILE A 901 14.52 -4.42 -5.23
CA ILE A 901 13.79 -3.55 -6.15
C ILE A 901 12.69 -2.74 -5.44
N PRO A 902 11.83 -3.31 -4.56
CA PRO A 902 10.83 -2.54 -3.81
C PRO A 902 11.38 -1.35 -3.02
N LEU A 903 12.56 -1.50 -2.38
CA LEU A 903 13.20 -0.40 -1.65
C LEU A 903 13.63 0.72 -2.60
N THR A 904 14.16 0.34 -3.76
CA THR A 904 14.56 1.29 -4.80
C THR A 904 13.34 2.08 -5.31
N ILE A 905 12.23 1.40 -5.60
CA ILE A 905 10.98 2.07 -6.01
C ILE A 905 10.50 3.02 -4.92
N LEU A 906 10.47 2.58 -3.65
CA LEU A 906 10.04 3.42 -2.54
C LEU A 906 10.92 4.68 -2.41
N SER A 907 12.25 4.53 -2.53
CA SER A 907 13.20 5.65 -2.45
C SER A 907 13.05 6.65 -3.61
N LEU A 908 12.59 6.19 -4.78
CA LEU A 908 12.31 7.05 -5.94
C LEU A 908 10.96 7.75 -5.84
N GLN A 909 9.95 7.11 -5.25
CA GLN A 909 8.59 7.64 -5.16
C GLN A 909 8.41 8.60 -3.98
N LEU A 910 9.06 8.34 -2.84
CA LEU A 910 8.95 9.20 -1.64
C LEU A 910 9.19 10.69 -1.91
N PRO A 911 10.27 11.10 -2.62
CA PRO A 911 10.47 12.51 -2.97
C PRO A 911 9.33 13.10 -3.81
N ARG A 912 8.70 12.32 -4.69
CA ARG A 912 7.55 12.76 -5.48
C ARG A 912 6.31 12.97 -4.62
N ILE A 913 6.09 12.09 -3.64
CA ILE A 913 4.98 12.25 -2.67
C ILE A 913 5.17 13.53 -1.87
N ASN A 914 6.39 13.77 -1.38
CA ASN A 914 6.72 14.97 -0.63
C ASN A 914 6.58 16.23 -1.48
N ALA A 915 6.97 16.20 -2.76
CA ALA A 915 6.76 17.33 -3.68
C ALA A 915 5.27 17.63 -3.91
N GLU A 916 4.44 16.61 -4.09
CA GLU A 916 2.99 16.78 -4.22
C GLU A 916 2.34 17.30 -2.93
N LEU A 917 2.78 16.81 -1.76
CA LEU A 917 2.35 17.34 -0.45
C LEU A 917 2.67 18.84 -0.32
N THR A 918 3.90 19.22 -0.63
CA THR A 918 4.34 20.63 -0.60
C THR A 918 3.47 21.47 -1.52
N LYS A 919 3.19 21.01 -2.74
CA LYS A 919 2.35 21.71 -3.72
C LYS A 919 0.90 21.88 -3.25
N ILE A 920 0.31 20.89 -2.58
CA ILE A 920 -1.07 20.96 -2.07
C ILE A 920 -1.17 21.95 -0.91
N LEU A 921 -0.14 22.02 -0.07
CA LEU A 921 -0.10 22.88 1.11
C LEU A 921 0.42 24.30 0.81
N GLN A 922 1.07 24.49 -0.33
CA GLN A 922 1.65 25.77 -0.74
C GLN A 922 0.58 26.86 -0.79
N GLY A 923 0.79 27.94 -0.05
CA GLY A 923 -0.15 29.08 0.02
C GLY A 923 -1.38 28.84 0.91
N VAL A 924 -1.53 27.64 1.47
CA VAL A 924 -2.62 27.27 2.39
C VAL A 924 -2.18 27.42 3.85
N VAL A 925 -1.02 26.85 4.20
CA VAL A 925 -0.47 26.84 5.57
C VAL A 925 1.02 27.20 5.58
N ASN A 926 1.52 27.57 6.78
CA ASN A 926 2.92 27.98 6.99
C ASN A 926 3.84 26.81 7.42
N PHE A 927 3.43 25.56 7.21
CA PHE A 927 4.23 24.37 7.50
C PHE A 927 4.24 23.42 6.30
N SER A 928 5.29 22.62 6.18
CA SER A 928 5.41 21.53 5.22
C SER A 928 5.23 20.17 5.91
N ILE A 929 4.99 19.15 5.09
CA ILE A 929 4.88 17.77 5.54
C ILE A 929 5.88 16.95 4.76
N GLU A 930 6.64 16.14 5.48
CA GLU A 930 7.62 15.25 4.89
C GLU A 930 7.39 13.82 5.37
N ILE A 931 7.26 12.91 4.42
CA ILE A 931 7.27 11.47 4.67
C ILE A 931 8.71 10.99 4.56
N GLU A 932 9.21 10.37 5.62
CA GLU A 932 10.52 9.76 5.67
C GLU A 932 10.41 8.26 5.93
N SER A 933 11.17 7.47 5.18
CA SER A 933 11.39 6.05 5.46
C SER A 933 12.87 5.85 5.75
N ARG A 934 13.21 5.34 6.93
CA ARG A 934 14.60 4.92 7.17
C ARG A 934 14.86 3.60 6.44
N LEU A 935 15.98 3.53 5.70
CA LEU A 935 16.32 2.39 4.85
C LEU A 935 16.66 1.11 5.65
N ASP A 936 17.09 1.29 6.90
CA ASP A 936 17.49 0.24 7.84
C ASP A 936 16.35 -0.26 8.74
N SER A 937 15.26 0.50 8.84
CA SER A 937 14.11 0.20 9.68
C SER A 937 12.86 -0.06 8.83
N ASN A 938 11.89 -0.79 9.40
CA ASN A 938 10.61 -1.01 8.73
C ASN A 938 9.59 0.11 8.99
N ASN A 939 10.06 1.30 9.36
CA ASN A 939 9.25 2.42 9.82
C ASN A 939 9.13 3.50 8.75
N LEU A 940 7.93 4.05 8.62
CA LEU A 940 7.62 5.25 7.84
C LEU A 940 7.05 6.30 8.79
N ASP A 941 7.82 7.35 8.99
CA ASP A 941 7.48 8.47 9.87
C ASP A 941 7.03 9.66 9.03
N ILE A 942 6.15 10.49 9.60
CA ILE A 942 5.66 11.70 8.95
C ILE A 942 5.99 12.86 9.87
N PHE A 943 6.63 13.87 9.33
CA PHE A 943 7.02 15.06 10.05
C PHE A 943 6.21 16.26 9.58
N ILE A 944 5.80 17.08 10.54
CA ILE A 944 5.39 18.46 10.29
C ILE A 944 6.62 19.32 10.53
N ASP A 945 6.94 20.18 9.56
CA ASP A 945 8.06 21.10 9.60
C ASP A 945 7.59 22.54 9.43
N TYR A 946 7.79 23.36 10.45
CA TYR A 946 7.51 24.80 10.45
C TYR A 946 8.73 25.63 10.03
N GLY A 947 9.84 24.99 9.65
CA GLY A 947 11.15 25.58 9.46
C GLY A 947 11.88 25.86 10.78
N ASP A 948 11.17 26.28 11.84
CA ASP A 948 11.72 26.50 13.17
C ASP A 948 11.71 25.25 14.07
N SER A 949 10.85 24.29 13.76
CA SER A 949 10.61 23.08 14.52
C SER A 949 10.10 21.96 13.60
N LYS A 950 10.78 20.81 13.67
CA LYS A 950 10.38 19.57 13.01
C LYS A 950 9.92 18.58 14.06
N ARG A 951 8.69 18.11 13.95
CA ARG A 951 8.09 17.16 14.91
C ARG A 951 7.30 16.09 14.20
N ILE A 952 7.21 14.93 14.85
CA ILE A 952 6.36 13.84 14.40
C ILE A 952 4.90 14.32 14.37
N ILE A 953 4.17 14.00 13.30
CA ILE A 953 2.81 14.50 13.03
C ILE A 953 1.81 14.18 14.17
N GLU A 954 2.06 13.11 14.92
CA GLU A 954 1.30 12.72 16.11
C GLU A 954 1.31 13.79 17.21
N CYS A 955 2.35 14.63 17.26
CA CYS A 955 2.47 15.77 18.19
C CYS A 955 1.82 17.05 17.66
N GLY A 956 1.30 17.05 16.43
CA GLY A 956 0.67 18.23 15.82
C GLY A 956 -0.67 18.62 16.44
N SER A 957 -1.08 19.88 16.22
CA SER A 957 -2.39 20.39 16.61
C SER A 957 -3.55 19.71 15.85
N GLY A 958 -4.79 19.93 16.29
CA GLY A 958 -5.98 19.37 15.62
C GLY A 958 -6.10 19.82 14.16
N MET A 959 -5.88 21.12 13.91
CA MET A 959 -5.84 21.72 12.57
C MET A 959 -4.72 21.12 11.72
N GLU A 960 -3.50 21.07 12.26
CA GLU A 960 -2.33 20.52 11.57
C GLU A 960 -2.61 19.10 11.08
N LYS A 961 -3.09 18.23 11.97
CA LYS A 961 -3.39 16.84 11.64
C LYS A 961 -4.49 16.74 10.59
N MET A 962 -5.53 17.57 10.67
CA MET A 962 -6.63 17.56 9.70
C MET A 962 -6.15 17.97 8.30
N ILE A 963 -5.51 19.14 8.17
CA ILE A 963 -4.99 19.64 6.89
C ILE A 963 -3.97 18.67 6.32
N SER A 964 -3.07 18.18 7.17
CA SER A 964 -2.08 17.18 6.79
C SER A 964 -2.73 15.90 6.28
N SER A 965 -3.78 15.42 6.95
CA SER A 965 -4.46 14.22 6.53
C SER A 965 -5.14 14.40 5.19
N LEU A 966 -5.76 15.56 4.92
CA LEU A 966 -6.40 15.85 3.63
C LEU A 966 -5.35 15.92 2.51
N ALA A 967 -4.25 16.66 2.71
CA ALA A 967 -3.18 16.75 1.73
C ALA A 967 -2.56 15.37 1.44
N LEU A 968 -2.38 14.54 2.46
CA LEU A 968 -1.84 13.20 2.33
C LEU A 968 -2.77 12.26 1.57
N ARG A 969 -4.08 12.35 1.79
CA ARG A 969 -5.07 11.56 1.01
C ARG A 969 -4.99 11.89 -0.48
N VAL A 970 -4.88 13.18 -0.81
CA VAL A 970 -4.79 13.67 -2.18
C VAL A 970 -3.47 13.25 -2.83
N ALA A 971 -2.34 13.39 -2.10
CA ALA A 971 -1.05 12.91 -2.57
C ALA A 971 -1.08 11.40 -2.84
N LEU A 972 -1.65 10.61 -1.93
CA LEU A 972 -1.82 9.16 -2.10
C LEU A 972 -2.72 8.83 -3.31
N ILE A 973 -3.81 9.57 -3.57
CA ILE A 973 -4.66 9.39 -4.76
C ILE A 973 -3.91 9.60 -6.07
N ASN A 974 -2.99 10.58 -6.10
CA ASN A 974 -2.21 10.88 -7.30
C ASN A 974 -1.21 9.76 -7.62
N ILE A 975 -0.78 9.02 -6.61
CA ILE A 975 0.24 7.98 -6.73
C ILE A 975 -0.36 6.55 -6.71
N CYS A 976 -1.62 6.43 -6.27
CA CYS A 976 -2.37 5.19 -6.21
C CYS A 976 -2.54 4.55 -7.59
N ASN A 977 -2.21 3.26 -7.66
CA ASN A 977 -2.45 2.40 -8.83
C ASN A 977 -3.72 1.52 -8.70
N ALA A 978 -4.57 1.77 -7.70
CA ALA A 978 -5.88 1.12 -7.57
C ALA A 978 -7.00 1.98 -8.21
N PRO A 979 -8.16 1.38 -8.52
CA PRO A 979 -9.32 2.16 -8.97
C PRO A 979 -9.63 3.29 -7.99
N ARG A 980 -9.73 4.52 -8.50
CA ARG A 980 -9.89 5.73 -7.67
C ARG A 980 -11.13 6.51 -8.07
N SER A 981 -11.83 7.02 -7.06
CA SER A 981 -13.00 7.86 -7.28
C SER A 981 -12.62 9.31 -7.51
N ASP A 982 -13.50 10.07 -8.14
CA ASP A 982 -13.41 11.52 -8.30
C ASP A 982 -14.22 12.30 -7.24
N VAL A 983 -14.66 11.61 -6.17
CA VAL A 983 -15.37 12.20 -5.05
C VAL A 983 -14.51 12.22 -3.79
N LEU A 984 -14.61 13.31 -3.03
CA LEU A 984 -14.06 13.41 -1.67
C LEU A 984 -15.20 13.70 -0.69
N ILE A 985 -15.30 12.91 0.37
CA ILE A 985 -16.32 13.07 1.40
C ILE A 985 -15.64 13.44 2.71
N ILE A 986 -16.11 14.49 3.36
CA ILE A 986 -15.58 15.00 4.63
C ILE A 986 -16.73 15.08 5.63
N ASP A 987 -16.75 14.21 6.64
CA ASP A 987 -17.80 14.15 7.67
C ASP A 987 -17.29 14.66 9.01
N GLU A 988 -17.79 15.82 9.41
CA GLU A 988 -17.54 16.49 10.69
C GLU A 988 -16.05 16.71 11.00
N GLY A 989 -15.27 17.06 9.98
CA GLY A 989 -13.83 17.31 10.10
C GLY A 989 -13.47 18.66 10.75
N PHE A 990 -14.35 19.65 10.64
CA PHE A 990 -14.02 21.06 10.89
C PHE A 990 -14.24 21.53 12.34
N GLY A 991 -14.78 20.68 13.22
CA GLY A 991 -15.17 21.07 14.58
C GLY A 991 -14.02 21.43 15.54
N THR A 992 -12.76 21.19 15.14
CA THR A 992 -11.56 21.54 15.93
C THR A 992 -10.84 22.80 15.42
N LEU A 993 -11.41 23.50 14.44
CA LEU A 993 -10.80 24.69 13.85
C LEU A 993 -11.28 25.94 14.58
N ASP A 994 -10.35 26.86 14.83
CA ASP A 994 -10.67 28.23 15.23
C ASP A 994 -10.94 29.10 13.99
N ASP A 995 -11.46 30.31 14.19
CA ASP A 995 -11.86 31.19 13.09
C ASP A 995 -10.71 31.52 12.12
N LYS A 996 -9.46 31.59 12.60
CA LYS A 996 -8.27 31.80 11.76
C LYS A 996 -7.94 30.59 10.90
N ASN A 997 -8.21 29.39 11.40
CA ASN A 997 -7.91 28.14 10.72
C ASN A 997 -8.97 27.74 9.69
N ILE A 998 -10.20 28.28 9.79
CA ILE A 998 -11.26 28.08 8.79
C ILE A 998 -10.85 28.66 7.43
N GLU A 999 -10.18 29.83 7.39
CA GLU A 999 -9.70 30.46 6.15
C GLU A 999 -8.63 29.59 5.46
N ALA A 1000 -7.70 29.00 6.23
CA ALA A 1000 -6.73 28.04 5.70
C ALA A 1000 -7.42 26.79 5.14
N CYS A 1001 -8.42 26.26 5.84
CA CYS A 1001 -9.22 25.14 5.34
C CYS A 1001 -10.01 25.48 4.07
N SER A 1002 -10.56 26.70 3.97
CA SER A 1002 -11.25 27.16 2.76
C SER A 1002 -10.33 27.14 1.54
N ARG A 1003 -9.13 27.73 1.68
CA ARG A 1003 -8.11 27.72 0.62
C ARG A 1003 -7.70 26.31 0.22
N LEU A 1004 -7.58 25.40 1.19
CA LEU A 1004 -7.32 23.99 0.90
C LEU A 1004 -8.47 23.38 0.09
N LEU A 1005 -9.71 23.51 0.54
CA LEU A 1005 -10.87 22.93 -0.16
C LEU A 1005 -11.00 23.46 -1.60
N MET A 1006 -10.73 24.76 -1.81
CA MET A 1006 -10.66 25.34 -3.14
C MET A 1006 -9.53 24.71 -3.98
N SER A 1007 -8.34 24.51 -3.43
CA SER A 1007 -7.25 23.83 -4.14
C SER A 1007 -7.57 22.36 -4.44
N LEU A 1008 -8.39 21.71 -3.60
CA LEU A 1008 -8.84 20.33 -3.80
C LEU A 1008 -9.84 20.16 -4.95
N LYS A 1009 -10.55 21.21 -5.38
CA LYS A 1009 -11.45 21.17 -6.56
C LYS A 1009 -10.73 20.74 -7.84
N LYS A 1010 -9.40 20.90 -7.91
CA LYS A 1010 -8.59 20.42 -9.04
C LYS A 1010 -8.50 18.89 -9.13
N TYR A 1011 -8.66 18.19 -8.01
CA TYR A 1011 -8.46 16.74 -7.92
C TYR A 1011 -9.77 15.95 -7.88
N PHE A 1012 -10.87 16.58 -7.46
CA PHE A 1012 -12.18 15.95 -7.32
C PHE A 1012 -13.24 16.78 -8.02
N SER A 1013 -14.10 16.12 -8.79
CA SER A 1013 -15.26 16.77 -9.40
C SER A 1013 -16.33 17.12 -8.35
N ASN A 1014 -16.43 16.31 -7.29
CA ASN A 1014 -17.40 16.50 -6.22
C ASN A 1014 -16.73 16.38 -4.84
N ILE A 1015 -16.84 17.41 -4.01
CA ILE A 1015 -16.37 17.40 -2.61
C ILE A 1015 -17.60 17.53 -1.70
N LEU A 1016 -18.02 16.44 -1.07
CA LEU A 1016 -19.14 16.44 -0.13
C LEU A 1016 -18.66 16.79 1.28
N ILE A 1017 -19.21 17.86 1.85
CA ILE A 1017 -18.88 18.28 3.21
C ILE A 1017 -20.11 18.16 4.10
N ILE A 1018 -20.02 17.34 5.15
CA ILE A 1018 -21.00 17.30 6.23
C ILE A 1018 -20.39 18.04 7.40
N SER A 1019 -20.98 19.17 7.79
CA SER A 1019 -20.54 19.89 8.96
C SER A 1019 -21.69 20.59 9.67
N HIS A 1020 -21.58 20.73 10.99
CA HIS A 1020 -22.38 21.66 11.77
C HIS A 1020 -21.70 23.03 11.98
N VAL A 1021 -20.48 23.21 11.48
CA VAL A 1021 -19.77 24.49 11.55
C VAL A 1021 -20.38 25.44 10.53
N ASP A 1022 -21.01 26.52 11.01
CA ASP A 1022 -21.70 27.47 10.13
C ASP A 1022 -20.74 28.13 9.13
N ALA A 1023 -19.48 28.36 9.51
CA ALA A 1023 -18.46 28.91 8.61
C ALA A 1023 -18.18 28.04 7.37
N VAL A 1024 -18.46 26.73 7.44
CA VAL A 1024 -18.28 25.81 6.31
C VAL A 1024 -19.45 25.93 5.32
N LYS A 1025 -20.63 26.36 5.76
CA LYS A 1025 -21.74 26.70 4.84
C LYS A 1025 -21.37 27.85 3.91
N ASP A 1026 -20.46 28.72 4.36
CA ASP A 1026 -20.08 29.93 3.63
C ASP A 1026 -19.03 29.67 2.55
N ILE A 1027 -18.55 28.41 2.40
CA ILE A 1027 -17.48 27.99 1.49
C ILE A 1027 -18.01 27.04 0.40
N VAL A 1028 -19.16 26.41 0.60
CA VAL A 1028 -19.69 25.40 -0.33
C VAL A 1028 -20.30 26.07 -1.56
N ASP A 1029 -20.16 25.44 -2.73
CA ASP A 1029 -20.77 25.88 -3.99
C ASP A 1029 -22.25 25.45 -4.06
N ASN A 1030 -22.57 24.26 -3.51
CA ASN A 1030 -23.92 23.69 -3.56
C ASN A 1030 -24.38 23.26 -2.16
N VAL A 1031 -25.69 23.22 -1.93
CA VAL A 1031 -26.29 22.84 -0.63
C VAL A 1031 -27.31 21.72 -0.83
N LEU A 1032 -27.12 20.62 -0.11
CA LEU A 1032 -28.12 19.56 0.07
C LEU A 1032 -28.74 19.67 1.46
N ASP A 1033 -30.01 20.09 1.52
CA ASP A 1033 -30.76 20.19 2.79
C ASP A 1033 -31.50 18.88 3.10
N ILE A 1034 -31.37 18.42 4.34
CA ILE A 1034 -32.03 17.21 4.83
C ILE A 1034 -33.15 17.59 5.80
N GLN A 1035 -34.38 17.31 5.37
CA GLN A 1035 -35.58 17.59 6.13
C GLN A 1035 -36.19 16.32 6.71
N LYS A 1036 -36.97 16.48 7.78
CA LYS A 1036 -37.79 15.38 8.33
C LYS A 1036 -39.21 15.53 7.82
N ILE A 1037 -39.69 14.52 7.10
CA ILE A 1037 -41.09 14.40 6.71
C ILE A 1037 -41.71 13.33 7.60
N GLY A 1038 -42.51 13.77 8.58
CA GLY A 1038 -43.03 12.89 9.63
C GLY A 1038 -41.92 12.30 10.49
N LYS A 1039 -41.72 10.97 10.43
CA LYS A 1039 -40.67 10.25 11.19
C LYS A 1039 -39.40 9.98 10.37
N ASP A 1040 -39.47 10.12 9.06
CA ASP A 1040 -38.41 9.75 8.13
C ASP A 1040 -37.66 10.99 7.61
N ALA A 1041 -36.37 10.83 7.33
CA ALA A 1041 -35.57 11.85 6.66
C ALA A 1041 -35.79 11.79 5.14
N LYS A 1042 -35.77 12.94 4.48
CA LYS A 1042 -35.80 13.06 3.02
C LYS A 1042 -34.86 14.16 2.55
N ILE A 1043 -34.24 13.96 1.39
CA ILE A 1043 -33.44 14.98 0.71
C ILE A 1043 -34.40 15.97 0.05
N ARG A 1044 -34.19 17.27 0.28
CA ARG A 1044 -34.89 18.33 -0.44
C ARG A 1044 -33.95 18.88 -1.49
N HIS A 1045 -34.35 18.81 -2.75
CA HIS A 1045 -33.72 19.59 -3.81
C HIS A 1045 -34.27 21.01 -3.69
N CYS A 1046 -33.39 22.01 -3.55
CA CYS A 1046 -33.78 23.39 -3.80
C CYS A 1046 -33.99 23.51 -5.30
N GLU A 1047 -35.18 23.95 -5.72
CA GLU A 1047 -35.44 24.36 -7.10
C GLU A 1047 -34.73 25.67 -7.41
#